data_AF-A0A1K1TSC5-F1
#
_entry.id   AF-A0A1K1TSC5-F1
#
_cell.length_a   1.000
_cell.length_b   1.000
_cell.length_c   1.000
_cell.angle_alpha   90.00
_cell.angle_beta   90.00
_cell.angle_gamma   90.00
#
_symmetry.space_group_name_H-M   'P 1'
#
loop_
_entity.id
_entity.type
_entity.pdbx_description
1 polymer ?
#
loop_
_entity_poly.entity_id
_entity_poly.type
_entity_poly.pdbx_seq_one_letter_code
_entity_poly.pdbx_strand_id
1 'polypeptide(L)'
;MELITGDPAKPRAGGTGRPELPRGDLADRARGCLLGLAVGDALGAPAENLRPSEIRRRWGRIEGFVSDDPAGTDDTEYAIFSGLLLARHGSALTVTHVERAWHLWIADLDEGQFRGAGFSERGTLENLRRGLAAPISAQHRHAWSDGLAMRAAPFGVFAAGRPDEAARLVAVDGRVSHDGEGIYGGQAVAAGVAAAMTGAGVASVIAAALSVVPMDSWTARSLRRAVAAAQRAHPDRLTMERAVRSAVVIGGYPWTDLAPEAVGLAFGAFAAARGDFRTAVLTAVNMGRDADTTAAVAGALAGALNGESAIPPQWGDAIGPVRGSCLPTMRGHHVLDIAELLTPDEADDAGGVYEAGGAYENATPRGAGRTDDEAPAGHLSPADAVTRHARPADADAPRAPASPAARPRTRSGAGHRARIEGLLLGLAAGDAAGWPAARHRAARMPEWTRRLTRELDTFAEQNATTTLPVPIALNQPPEPLRLGPSDDAEWAAFAAGTLLTSAAGPLHGLSPGRRMRAAVDVAWNALAAEVAAAAARAPEVESAVLPLRARISVRAGLGNLAAGLRPPATGHDNPHYFDDAACVRAAVLAVAHPADPAAAADLAEFDARYTQDGDGVHGARAMAAAIAEALGGADVDTAVNAALAQLPDGTEIARNAAHAVRIARDFVGEAAGAFALVPVLEHQIVDHVYSYGIAAAETVPVALALATAARGQIAQAVPAAACLSRVADSAPALAGALTGALGGIGAVPDGWREACRTLAGCALPRLAGTDLIELAGLLADTEPKPPTGGQFGHDIHDAPAARGRTHDTHTR
;
A
#
# COMPACT_ATOMS: atom_id res chain seq x y z
N MET A 1 -5.17 -21.27 33.78
CA MET A 1 -5.77 -22.54 33.30
C MET A 1 -7.04 -22.83 34.11
N GLU A 2 -8.00 -21.92 34.03
CA GLU A 2 -9.39 -22.02 34.51
C GLU A 2 -10.10 -20.86 33.81
N LEU A 3 -10.79 -21.13 32.70
CA LEU A 3 -11.80 -20.30 32.00
C LEU A 3 -12.21 -20.99 30.68
N ILE A 4 -12.28 -22.33 30.68
CA ILE A 4 -12.91 -23.14 29.64
C ILE A 4 -14.23 -23.64 30.23
N THR A 5 -15.25 -22.78 30.29
CA THR A 5 -16.65 -23.18 30.48
C THR A 5 -17.56 -22.05 29.98
N GLY A 6 -17.88 -22.11 28.68
CA GLY A 6 -18.91 -21.28 28.07
C GLY A 6 -19.73 -22.16 27.14
N ASP A 7 -20.92 -22.52 27.60
CA ASP A 7 -21.93 -23.37 26.97
C ASP A 7 -22.21 -22.97 25.49
N PRO A 8 -22.14 -23.88 24.51
CA PRO A 8 -22.45 -23.56 23.11
C PRO A 8 -23.95 -23.31 22.93
N ALA A 9 -24.31 -22.07 22.60
CA ALA A 9 -25.67 -21.76 22.16
C ALA A 9 -25.99 -22.50 20.84
N LYS A 10 -27.06 -23.30 20.87
CA LYS A 10 -27.56 -24.10 19.74
C LYS A 10 -27.63 -23.32 18.41
N PRO A 11 -27.23 -23.92 17.28
CA PRO A 11 -27.44 -23.33 15.96
C PRO A 11 -28.95 -23.33 15.64
N ARG A 12 -29.51 -22.16 15.33
CA ARG A 12 -30.86 -22.06 14.78
C ARG A 12 -30.82 -22.40 13.29
N ALA A 13 -31.55 -23.45 12.93
CA ALA A 13 -31.78 -23.87 11.55
C ALA A 13 -32.38 -22.73 10.70
N GLY A 14 -31.76 -22.46 9.56
CA GLY A 14 -32.26 -21.49 8.58
C GLY A 14 -31.29 -21.31 7.41
N GLY A 15 -31.39 -22.19 6.40
CA GLY A 15 -30.61 -22.08 5.17
C GLY A 15 -30.58 -23.39 4.39
N THR A 16 -31.72 -23.78 3.80
CA THR A 16 -31.86 -24.97 2.94
C THR A 16 -31.14 -24.76 1.61
N GLY A 17 -30.10 -25.56 1.35
CA GLY A 17 -29.42 -25.62 0.05
C GLY A 17 -27.99 -26.15 0.09
N ARG A 18 -27.72 -27.26 0.79
CA ARG A 18 -26.49 -28.03 0.53
C ARG A 18 -26.75 -28.92 -0.69
N PRO A 19 -25.89 -28.92 -1.73
CA PRO A 19 -26.00 -29.92 -2.80
C PRO A 19 -25.91 -31.34 -2.22
N GLU A 20 -26.70 -32.28 -2.74
CA GLU A 20 -26.74 -33.68 -2.30
C GLU A 20 -25.46 -34.43 -2.73
N LEU A 21 -24.40 -34.32 -1.93
CA LEU A 21 -23.24 -35.22 -1.98
C LEU A 21 -23.31 -36.21 -0.83
N PRO A 22 -22.87 -37.48 -1.03
CA PRO A 22 -22.78 -38.44 0.06
C PRO A 22 -21.91 -37.90 1.20
N ARG A 23 -22.38 -37.93 2.46
CA ARG A 23 -21.69 -37.30 3.61
C ARG A 23 -20.28 -37.82 3.86
N GLY A 24 -20.02 -39.10 3.59
CA GLY A 24 -18.67 -39.67 3.68
C GLY A 24 -17.67 -39.03 2.68
N ASP A 25 -18.15 -38.55 1.54
CA ASP A 25 -17.35 -37.81 0.56
C ASP A 25 -17.05 -36.38 1.04
N LEU A 26 -17.99 -35.73 1.75
CA LEU A 26 -17.76 -34.39 2.31
C LEU A 26 -16.73 -34.37 3.44
N ALA A 27 -16.77 -35.35 4.36
CA ALA A 27 -15.80 -35.46 5.45
C ALA A 27 -14.39 -35.78 4.92
N ASP A 28 -14.29 -36.73 3.97
CA ASP A 28 -13.01 -37.07 3.31
C ASP A 28 -12.40 -35.86 2.59
N ARG A 29 -13.22 -35.06 1.89
CA ARG A 29 -12.79 -33.82 1.24
C ARG A 29 -12.39 -32.72 2.22
N ALA A 30 -13.09 -32.59 3.35
CA ALA A 30 -12.74 -31.62 4.38
C ALA A 30 -11.37 -31.95 4.99
N ARG A 31 -11.15 -33.23 5.31
CA ARG A 31 -9.86 -33.75 5.79
C ARG A 31 -8.77 -33.57 4.75
N GLY A 32 -9.03 -33.94 3.49
CA GLY A 32 -8.13 -33.70 2.37
C GLY A 32 -7.78 -32.21 2.19
N CYS A 33 -8.74 -31.31 2.35
CA CYS A 33 -8.52 -29.87 2.25
C CYS A 33 -7.57 -29.35 3.33
N LEU A 34 -7.88 -29.58 4.61
CA LEU A 34 -7.09 -28.99 5.70
C LEU A 34 -5.76 -29.73 5.91
N LEU A 35 -5.70 -31.04 5.70
CA LEU A 35 -4.42 -31.77 5.69
C LEU A 35 -3.58 -31.40 4.47
N GLY A 36 -4.22 -31.21 3.31
CA GLY A 36 -3.56 -30.76 2.09
C GLY A 36 -2.93 -29.38 2.22
N LEU A 37 -3.61 -28.47 2.94
CA LEU A 37 -3.07 -27.17 3.33
C LEU A 37 -1.80 -27.33 4.16
N ALA A 38 -1.86 -28.08 5.27
CA ALA A 38 -0.73 -28.26 6.17
C ALA A 38 0.46 -28.99 5.52
N VAL A 39 0.20 -29.96 4.63
CA VAL A 39 1.24 -30.62 3.83
C VAL A 39 1.90 -29.64 2.85
N GLY A 40 1.09 -28.82 2.18
CA GLY A 40 1.58 -27.80 1.25
C GLY A 40 2.48 -26.79 1.95
N ASP A 41 2.00 -26.22 3.05
CA ASP A 41 2.72 -25.32 3.95
C ASP A 41 4.08 -25.95 4.36
N ALA A 42 4.07 -27.13 5.00
CA ALA A 42 5.29 -27.77 5.49
C ALA A 42 6.30 -28.14 4.38
N LEU A 43 5.83 -28.46 3.16
CA LEU A 43 6.70 -28.70 2.00
C LEU A 43 7.28 -27.40 1.42
N GLY A 44 6.50 -26.32 1.49
CA GLY A 44 6.83 -25.02 0.93
C GLY A 44 7.77 -24.20 1.81
N ALA A 45 7.63 -24.28 3.14
CA ALA A 45 8.39 -23.46 4.08
C ALA A 45 9.92 -23.46 3.85
N PRO A 46 10.60 -24.60 3.54
CA PRO A 46 12.03 -24.56 3.23
C PRO A 46 12.40 -23.79 1.94
N ALA A 47 11.46 -23.69 1.00
CA ALA A 47 11.61 -23.04 -0.30
C ALA A 47 11.13 -21.58 -0.31
N GLU A 48 10.54 -21.12 0.79
CA GLU A 48 10.09 -19.74 0.97
C GLU A 48 11.22 -18.74 0.70
N ASN A 49 10.90 -17.62 0.04
CA ASN A 49 11.83 -16.57 -0.36
C ASN A 49 12.94 -16.97 -1.34
N LEU A 50 12.97 -18.22 -1.83
CA LEU A 50 13.97 -18.68 -2.80
C LEU A 50 13.51 -18.52 -4.25
N ARG A 51 14.47 -18.23 -5.13
CA ARG A 51 14.24 -18.32 -6.58
C ARG A 51 14.28 -19.78 -7.05
N PRO A 52 13.62 -20.13 -8.16
CA PRO A 52 13.70 -21.48 -8.74
C PRO A 52 15.12 -22.00 -8.97
N SER A 53 16.07 -21.15 -9.37
CA SER A 53 17.48 -21.55 -9.53
C SER A 53 18.18 -21.88 -8.22
N GLU A 54 17.75 -21.28 -7.10
CA GLU A 54 18.31 -21.53 -5.77
C GLU A 54 17.77 -22.84 -5.19
N ILE A 55 16.48 -23.08 -5.38
CA ILE A 55 15.84 -24.38 -5.10
C ILE A 55 16.56 -25.48 -5.88
N ARG A 56 16.78 -25.28 -7.20
CA ARG A 56 17.49 -26.26 -8.04
C ARG A 56 18.92 -26.50 -7.61
N ARG A 57 19.64 -25.45 -7.22
CA ARG A 57 21.01 -25.58 -6.74
C ARG A 57 21.10 -26.36 -5.44
N ARG A 58 20.11 -26.21 -4.55
CA ARG A 58 20.12 -26.82 -3.22
C ARG A 58 19.57 -28.24 -3.19
N TRP A 59 18.49 -28.51 -3.92
CA TRP A 59 17.76 -29.79 -3.86
C TRP A 59 17.51 -30.43 -5.23
N GLY A 60 17.92 -29.80 -6.33
CA GLY A 60 17.54 -30.24 -7.67
C GLY A 60 16.05 -29.95 -7.93
N ARG A 61 15.17 -30.88 -7.57
CA ARG A 61 13.74 -30.61 -7.53
C ARG A 61 13.22 -31.07 -6.18
N ILE A 62 12.43 -30.25 -5.52
CA ILE A 62 11.73 -30.71 -4.33
C ILE A 62 10.65 -31.71 -4.78
N GLU A 63 10.74 -32.95 -4.29
CA GLU A 63 9.82 -34.05 -4.61
C GLU A 63 9.11 -34.63 -3.37
N GLY A 64 9.37 -34.03 -2.19
CA GLY A 64 8.88 -34.42 -0.85
C GLY A 64 9.55 -33.54 0.21
N PHE A 65 9.39 -33.87 1.50
CA PHE A 65 9.99 -33.08 2.57
C PHE A 65 11.51 -33.05 2.46
N VAL A 66 12.08 -31.86 2.64
CA VAL A 66 13.54 -31.62 2.63
C VAL A 66 14.07 -31.18 4.01
N SER A 67 13.18 -31.17 5.01
CA SER A 67 13.49 -31.00 6.43
C SER A 67 13.26 -32.33 7.13
N ASP A 68 14.09 -32.65 8.14
CA ASP A 68 13.94 -33.84 8.99
C ASP A 68 12.75 -33.70 9.96
N ASP A 69 12.23 -32.48 10.12
CA ASP A 69 11.17 -32.12 11.05
C ASP A 69 10.14 -31.21 10.36
N PRO A 70 9.32 -31.74 9.44
CA PRO A 70 8.32 -30.95 8.72
C PRO A 70 7.19 -30.50 9.65
N ALA A 71 6.85 -29.22 9.57
CA ALA A 71 5.73 -28.64 10.31
C ALA A 71 5.17 -27.45 9.54
N GLY A 72 3.87 -27.22 9.69
CA GLY A 72 3.24 -26.00 9.17
C GLY A 72 3.72 -24.75 9.91
N THR A 73 3.62 -23.62 9.22
CA THR A 73 3.96 -22.27 9.68
C THR A 73 2.71 -21.56 10.23
N ASP A 74 2.71 -20.25 10.12
CA ASP A 74 1.59 -19.38 10.39
C ASP A 74 0.38 -19.65 9.49
N ASP A 75 0.54 -20.11 8.25
CA ASP A 75 -0.55 -20.53 7.37
C ASP A 75 -1.50 -21.52 8.06
N THR A 76 -0.93 -22.62 8.56
CA THR A 76 -1.68 -23.66 9.24
C THR A 76 -2.25 -23.16 10.57
N GLU A 77 -1.49 -22.39 11.34
CA GLU A 77 -1.95 -21.86 12.63
C GLU A 77 -3.12 -20.87 12.48
N TYR A 78 -3.06 -19.98 11.48
CA TYR A 78 -4.16 -19.04 11.18
C TYR A 78 -5.36 -19.72 10.51
N ALA A 79 -5.16 -20.79 9.74
CA ALA A 79 -6.26 -21.62 9.24
C ALA A 79 -7.01 -22.28 10.41
N ILE A 80 -6.30 -22.79 11.42
CA ILE A 80 -6.91 -23.32 12.65
C ILE A 80 -7.68 -22.21 13.40
N PHE A 81 -7.08 -21.03 13.60
CA PHE A 81 -7.75 -19.87 14.18
C PHE A 81 -9.09 -19.55 13.51
N SER A 82 -9.08 -19.50 12.17
CA SER A 82 -10.26 -19.20 11.36
C SER A 82 -11.30 -20.33 11.44
N GLY A 83 -10.85 -21.58 11.43
CA GLY A 83 -11.71 -22.76 11.58
C GLY A 83 -12.40 -22.81 12.93
N LEU A 84 -11.72 -22.46 14.02
CA LEU A 84 -12.32 -22.39 15.36
C LEU A 84 -13.39 -21.29 15.47
N LEU A 85 -13.18 -20.14 14.82
CA LEU A 85 -14.18 -19.09 14.75
C LEU A 85 -15.44 -19.55 14.00
N LEU A 86 -15.26 -20.24 12.88
CA LEU A 86 -16.34 -20.80 12.10
C LEU A 86 -17.08 -21.91 12.83
N ALA A 87 -16.37 -22.83 13.51
CA ALA A 87 -16.98 -23.88 14.31
C ALA A 87 -17.87 -23.29 15.42
N ARG A 88 -17.44 -22.17 16.03
CA ARG A 88 -18.18 -21.49 17.09
C ARG A 88 -19.39 -20.70 16.61
N HIS A 89 -19.25 -19.96 15.51
CA HIS A 89 -20.25 -18.96 15.10
C HIS A 89 -21.02 -19.33 13.83
N GLY A 90 -20.51 -20.28 13.04
CA GLY A 90 -21.06 -20.69 11.75
C GLY A 90 -21.32 -19.51 10.83
N SER A 91 -22.45 -19.54 10.11
CA SER A 91 -22.87 -18.46 9.23
C SER A 91 -23.17 -17.14 9.96
N ALA A 92 -23.33 -17.15 11.29
CA ALA A 92 -23.55 -15.96 12.11
C ALA A 92 -22.25 -15.25 12.55
N LEU A 93 -21.09 -15.61 11.96
CA LEU A 93 -19.84 -14.89 12.16
C LEU A 93 -20.00 -13.40 11.79
N THR A 94 -19.50 -12.52 12.66
CA THR A 94 -19.55 -11.06 12.50
C THR A 94 -18.16 -10.47 12.70
N VAL A 95 -17.94 -9.24 12.21
CA VAL A 95 -16.66 -8.54 12.39
C VAL A 95 -16.32 -8.40 13.87
N THR A 96 -17.32 -8.15 14.72
CA THR A 96 -17.14 -8.08 16.18
C THR A 96 -16.70 -9.40 16.81
N HIS A 97 -17.15 -10.54 16.29
CA HIS A 97 -16.65 -11.85 16.76
C HIS A 97 -15.17 -12.04 16.43
N VAL A 98 -14.77 -11.66 15.21
CA VAL A 98 -13.39 -11.74 14.74
C VAL A 98 -12.50 -10.78 15.52
N GLU A 99 -12.88 -9.51 15.63
CA GLU A 99 -12.13 -8.49 16.41
C GLU A 99 -11.92 -8.93 17.86
N ARG A 100 -12.97 -9.49 18.50
CA ARG A 100 -12.85 -10.03 19.85
C ARG A 100 -11.88 -11.22 19.93
N ALA A 101 -11.87 -12.09 18.92
CA ALA A 101 -10.92 -13.21 18.87
C ALA A 101 -9.48 -12.73 18.67
N TRP A 102 -9.27 -11.71 17.83
CA TRP A 102 -7.98 -11.04 17.69
C TRP A 102 -7.50 -10.48 19.04
N HIS A 103 -8.37 -9.79 19.79
CA HIS A 103 -8.02 -9.33 21.14
C HIS A 103 -7.66 -10.48 22.08
N LEU A 104 -8.56 -11.46 22.22
CA LEU A 104 -8.43 -12.55 23.19
C LEU A 104 -7.28 -13.51 22.90
N TRP A 105 -7.01 -13.80 21.63
CA TRP A 105 -6.09 -14.87 21.23
C TRP A 105 -4.79 -14.36 20.62
N ILE A 106 -4.65 -13.05 20.40
CA ILE A 106 -3.48 -12.44 19.75
C ILE A 106 -3.04 -11.15 20.46
N ALA A 107 -3.89 -10.12 20.49
CA ALA A 107 -3.45 -8.76 20.79
C ALA A 107 -3.17 -8.50 22.26
N ASP A 108 -3.99 -9.06 23.13
CA ASP A 108 -4.00 -8.82 24.58
C ASP A 108 -3.21 -9.89 25.37
N LEU A 109 -2.49 -10.78 24.67
CA LEU A 109 -1.65 -11.79 25.30
C LEU A 109 -0.39 -11.15 25.93
N ASP A 110 -0.14 -11.48 27.20
CA ASP A 110 1.07 -11.08 27.95
C ASP A 110 2.24 -12.04 27.68
N GLU A 111 2.63 -12.18 26.41
CA GLU A 111 3.69 -13.10 25.97
C GLU A 111 4.92 -12.38 25.36
N GLY A 112 4.99 -11.05 25.49
CA GLY A 112 6.10 -10.24 24.99
C GLY A 112 5.95 -9.82 23.52
N GLN A 113 7.05 -9.80 22.75
CA GLN A 113 7.02 -9.37 21.35
C GLN A 113 6.18 -10.33 20.50
N PHE A 114 5.23 -9.77 19.75
CA PHE A 114 4.42 -10.53 18.80
C PHE A 114 5.31 -11.20 17.75
N ARG A 115 5.20 -12.53 17.67
CA ARG A 115 5.98 -13.37 16.76
C ARG A 115 5.25 -13.68 15.45
N GLY A 116 4.06 -13.15 15.26
CA GLY A 116 3.15 -13.68 14.24
C GLY A 116 3.44 -13.30 12.79
N ALA A 117 2.62 -13.95 11.94
CA ALA A 117 2.64 -14.17 10.48
C ALA A 117 3.38 -13.16 9.61
N GLY A 118 2.87 -11.94 9.45
CA GLY A 118 3.46 -11.00 8.50
C GLY A 118 3.31 -9.54 8.91
N PHE A 119 3.61 -8.64 7.97
CA PHE A 119 3.49 -7.19 8.17
C PHE A 119 2.04 -6.74 8.34
N SER A 120 1.08 -7.43 7.74
CA SER A 120 -0.35 -7.12 7.84
C SER A 120 -0.91 -7.43 9.23
N GLU A 121 -0.63 -8.61 9.78
CA GLU A 121 -1.02 -8.95 11.16
C GLU A 121 -0.37 -8.01 12.18
N ARG A 122 0.90 -7.62 11.95
CA ARG A 122 1.60 -6.63 12.78
C ARG A 122 0.95 -5.25 12.72
N GLY A 123 0.63 -4.76 11.52
CA GLY A 123 -0.05 -3.48 11.33
C GLY A 123 -1.43 -3.46 11.99
N THR A 124 -2.18 -4.55 11.82
CA THR A 124 -3.48 -4.76 12.48
C THR A 124 -3.34 -4.72 13.99
N LEU A 125 -2.38 -5.47 14.53
CA LEU A 125 -2.13 -5.55 15.95
C LEU A 125 -1.79 -4.19 16.57
N GLU A 126 -0.94 -3.42 15.91
CA GLU A 126 -0.59 -2.06 16.36
C GLU A 126 -1.83 -1.16 16.36
N ASN A 127 -2.64 -1.19 15.30
CA ASN A 127 -3.87 -0.41 15.22
C ASN A 127 -4.87 -0.79 16.32
N LEU A 128 -5.07 -2.09 16.57
CA LEU A 128 -5.94 -2.58 17.65
C LEU A 128 -5.43 -2.13 19.03
N ARG A 129 -4.11 -2.19 19.27
CA ARG A 129 -3.49 -1.72 20.53
C ARG A 129 -3.61 -0.20 20.72
N ARG A 130 -3.70 0.57 19.64
CA ARG A 130 -4.02 2.01 19.65
C ARG A 130 -5.52 2.30 19.84
N GLY A 131 -6.37 1.28 19.93
CA GLY A 131 -7.81 1.42 20.09
C GLY A 131 -8.57 1.69 18.79
N LEU A 132 -7.95 1.44 17.63
CA LEU A 132 -8.60 1.56 16.33
C LEU A 132 -9.32 0.25 16.00
N ALA A 133 -10.65 0.27 16.03
CA ALA A 133 -11.49 -0.88 15.71
C ALA A 133 -11.63 -1.10 14.19
N ALA A 134 -12.13 -2.27 13.78
CA ALA A 134 -12.41 -2.55 12.38
C ALA A 134 -13.48 -1.58 11.82
N PRO A 135 -13.39 -1.14 10.55
CA PRO A 135 -12.40 -1.53 9.55
C PRO A 135 -11.11 -0.69 9.56
N ILE A 136 -10.98 0.28 10.47
CA ILE A 136 -9.80 1.17 10.54
C ILE A 136 -8.56 0.36 10.93
N SER A 137 -8.72 -0.69 11.74
CA SER A 137 -7.63 -1.62 12.08
C SER A 137 -6.91 -2.20 10.86
N ALA A 138 -7.61 -2.40 9.75
CA ALA A 138 -7.08 -2.91 8.49
C ALA A 138 -6.49 -1.82 7.57
N GLN A 139 -6.56 -0.54 7.93
CA GLN A 139 -5.97 0.56 7.12
C GLN A 139 -4.48 0.69 7.45
N HIS A 140 -3.67 -0.18 6.84
CA HIS A 140 -2.22 -0.16 6.89
C HIS A 140 -1.59 -0.60 5.56
N ARG A 141 -0.29 -0.41 5.41
CA ARG A 141 0.43 -0.48 4.12
C ARG A 141 0.56 -1.88 3.49
N HIS A 142 0.26 -2.92 4.25
CA HIS A 142 0.25 -4.33 3.82
C HIS A 142 -1.14 -4.96 3.81
N ALA A 143 -2.23 -4.19 3.90
CA ALA A 143 -3.58 -4.76 3.99
C ALA A 143 -3.98 -5.61 2.76
N TRP A 144 -3.22 -5.50 1.66
CA TRP A 144 -3.36 -6.27 0.44
C TRP A 144 -2.61 -7.62 0.44
N SER A 145 -1.95 -8.00 1.54
CA SER A 145 -1.14 -9.22 1.62
C SER A 145 -1.96 -10.51 1.59
N ASP A 146 -1.30 -11.65 1.38
CA ASP A 146 -1.87 -13.01 1.39
C ASP A 146 -2.23 -13.58 2.76
N GLY A 147 -1.95 -12.88 3.87
CA GLY A 147 -2.28 -13.35 5.23
C GLY A 147 -3.75 -13.78 5.44
N LEU A 148 -4.70 -13.24 4.66
CA LEU A 148 -6.07 -13.75 4.63
C LEU A 148 -6.27 -14.95 3.68
N ALA A 149 -5.57 -14.96 2.53
CA ALA A 149 -5.64 -16.04 1.55
C ALA A 149 -5.11 -17.36 2.09
N MET A 150 -3.99 -17.35 2.82
CA MET A 150 -3.39 -18.54 3.44
C MET A 150 -4.35 -19.25 4.40
N ARG A 151 -5.21 -18.49 5.10
CA ARG A 151 -6.15 -19.01 6.11
C ARG A 151 -7.59 -19.16 5.62
N ALA A 152 -7.82 -19.04 4.31
CA ALA A 152 -9.18 -18.99 3.74
C ALA A 152 -9.85 -20.36 3.55
N ALA A 153 -9.09 -21.47 3.53
CA ALA A 153 -9.63 -22.81 3.27
C ALA A 153 -10.78 -23.27 4.20
N PRO A 154 -10.73 -23.04 5.53
CA PRO A 154 -11.81 -23.39 6.45
C PRO A 154 -13.18 -22.80 6.06
N PHE A 155 -13.20 -21.57 5.51
CA PHE A 155 -14.43 -20.92 5.06
C PHE A 155 -15.07 -21.67 3.88
N GLY A 156 -14.24 -22.18 2.96
CA GLY A 156 -14.69 -22.99 1.84
C GLY A 156 -15.21 -24.36 2.27
N VAL A 157 -14.55 -25.01 3.24
CA VAL A 157 -15.01 -26.27 3.85
C VAL A 157 -16.39 -26.08 4.50
N PHE A 158 -16.53 -25.08 5.36
CA PHE A 158 -17.80 -24.77 6.04
C PHE A 158 -18.94 -24.44 5.07
N ALA A 159 -18.63 -23.71 4.00
CA ALA A 159 -19.56 -23.29 2.97
C ALA A 159 -19.52 -24.18 1.71
N ALA A 160 -19.23 -25.48 1.85
CA ALA A 160 -19.20 -26.43 0.73
C ALA A 160 -20.41 -26.26 -0.21
N GLY A 161 -20.12 -26.11 -1.51
CA GLY A 161 -21.11 -25.85 -2.56
C GLY A 161 -21.74 -24.45 -2.58
N ARG A 162 -21.32 -23.54 -1.71
CA ARG A 162 -21.85 -22.18 -1.55
C ARG A 162 -20.72 -21.13 -1.63
N PRO A 163 -20.12 -20.92 -2.81
CA PRO A 163 -18.97 -20.03 -2.97
C PRO A 163 -19.23 -18.58 -2.51
N ASP A 164 -20.44 -18.06 -2.74
CA ASP A 164 -20.81 -16.70 -2.30
C ASP A 164 -20.82 -16.57 -0.76
N GLU A 165 -21.26 -17.62 -0.05
CA GLU A 165 -21.25 -17.63 1.42
C GLU A 165 -19.82 -17.77 1.96
N ALA A 166 -18.99 -18.58 1.32
CA ALA A 166 -17.57 -18.69 1.65
C ALA A 166 -16.88 -17.33 1.52
N ALA A 167 -17.10 -16.64 0.40
CA ALA A 167 -16.58 -15.31 0.12
C ALA A 167 -17.12 -14.24 1.10
N ARG A 168 -18.39 -14.34 1.52
CA ARG A 168 -18.95 -13.44 2.53
C ARG A 168 -18.27 -13.63 3.88
N LEU A 169 -18.12 -14.88 4.35
CA LEU A 169 -17.56 -15.18 5.67
C LEU A 169 -16.07 -14.82 5.77
N VAL A 170 -15.27 -15.15 4.76
CA VAL A 170 -13.84 -14.77 4.75
C VAL A 170 -13.66 -13.25 4.68
N ALA A 171 -14.55 -12.52 4.00
CA ALA A 171 -14.52 -11.06 4.02
C ALA A 171 -14.90 -10.47 5.39
N VAL A 172 -15.70 -11.17 6.20
CA VAL A 172 -15.96 -10.77 7.59
C VAL A 172 -14.70 -10.90 8.45
N ASP A 173 -13.92 -11.98 8.27
CA ASP A 173 -12.60 -12.12 8.92
C ASP A 173 -11.62 -11.05 8.46
N GLY A 174 -11.50 -10.90 7.14
CA GLY A 174 -10.58 -9.98 6.49
C GLY A 174 -10.75 -8.53 6.95
N ARG A 175 -11.98 -8.05 7.17
CA ARG A 175 -12.25 -6.65 7.59
C ARG A 175 -11.52 -6.18 8.85
N VAL A 176 -11.02 -7.10 9.67
CA VAL A 176 -10.21 -6.75 10.85
C VAL A 176 -8.76 -6.46 10.48
N SER A 177 -8.20 -7.14 9.47
CA SER A 177 -6.75 -7.17 9.21
C SER A 177 -6.30 -6.87 7.78
N HIS A 178 -7.23 -6.87 6.83
CA HIS A 178 -6.95 -6.77 5.40
C HIS A 178 -8.01 -5.89 4.73
N ASP A 179 -7.64 -5.31 3.59
CA ASP A 179 -8.52 -4.49 2.75
C ASP A 179 -8.17 -4.70 1.28
N GLY A 180 -9.10 -4.38 0.38
CA GLY A 180 -8.93 -4.51 -1.06
C GLY A 180 -8.45 -5.91 -1.47
N GLU A 181 -7.28 -5.97 -2.10
CA GLU A 181 -6.70 -7.20 -2.65
C GLU A 181 -6.47 -8.31 -1.62
N GLY A 182 -6.24 -7.99 -0.34
CA GLY A 182 -6.09 -9.00 0.70
C GLY A 182 -7.42 -9.73 0.96
N ILE A 183 -8.53 -8.97 0.97
CA ILE A 183 -9.88 -9.54 1.04
C ILE A 183 -10.19 -10.33 -0.22
N TYR A 184 -9.91 -9.78 -1.40
CA TYR A 184 -10.19 -10.46 -2.67
C TYR A 184 -9.42 -11.78 -2.81
N GLY A 185 -8.17 -11.83 -2.35
CA GLY A 185 -7.38 -13.06 -2.30
C GLY A 185 -8.04 -14.13 -1.43
N GLY A 186 -8.44 -13.77 -0.21
CA GLY A 186 -9.19 -14.66 0.69
C GLY A 186 -10.51 -15.16 0.09
N GLN A 187 -11.27 -14.28 -0.56
CA GLN A 187 -12.52 -14.63 -1.23
C GLN A 187 -12.32 -15.64 -2.36
N ALA A 188 -11.32 -15.42 -3.21
CA ALA A 188 -10.99 -16.32 -4.31
C ALA A 188 -10.66 -17.73 -3.82
N VAL A 189 -9.82 -17.84 -2.78
CA VAL A 189 -9.44 -19.13 -2.19
C VAL A 189 -10.65 -19.82 -1.55
N ALA A 190 -11.41 -19.12 -0.69
CA ALA A 190 -12.56 -19.68 -0.01
C ALA A 190 -13.64 -20.18 -0.99
N ALA A 191 -13.95 -19.40 -2.03
CA ALA A 191 -14.92 -19.77 -3.05
C ALA A 191 -14.43 -20.94 -3.93
N GLY A 192 -13.13 -20.96 -4.28
CA GLY A 192 -12.51 -22.07 -4.98
C GLY A 192 -12.60 -23.38 -4.18
N VAL A 193 -12.25 -23.34 -2.90
CA VAL A 193 -12.38 -24.50 -1.99
C VAL A 193 -13.84 -24.93 -1.87
N ALA A 194 -14.78 -24.00 -1.67
CA ALA A 194 -16.21 -24.33 -1.59
C ALA A 194 -16.73 -25.08 -2.83
N ALA A 195 -16.26 -24.73 -4.03
CA ALA A 195 -16.59 -25.44 -5.25
C ALA A 195 -15.86 -26.78 -5.36
N ALA A 196 -14.58 -26.86 -4.96
CA ALA A 196 -13.80 -28.10 -4.99
C ALA A 196 -14.40 -29.18 -4.07
N MET A 197 -14.93 -28.77 -2.92
CA MET A 197 -15.65 -29.63 -1.97
C MET A 197 -16.85 -30.37 -2.59
N THR A 198 -17.33 -29.95 -3.77
CA THR A 198 -18.42 -30.65 -4.47
C THR A 198 -17.98 -31.66 -5.51
N GLY A 199 -16.68 -31.93 -5.62
CA GLY A 199 -16.13 -32.72 -6.73
C GLY A 199 -16.23 -31.99 -8.08
N ALA A 200 -16.37 -30.67 -8.07
CA ALA A 200 -16.48 -29.88 -9.29
C ALA A 200 -15.17 -29.94 -10.11
N GLY A 201 -15.29 -29.95 -11.45
CA GLY A 201 -14.10 -29.91 -12.30
C GLY A 201 -13.24 -28.65 -12.09
N VAL A 202 -11.94 -28.74 -12.41
CA VAL A 202 -10.96 -27.64 -12.25
C VAL A 202 -11.45 -26.31 -12.82
N ALA A 203 -12.10 -26.33 -13.99
CA ALA A 203 -12.66 -25.12 -14.60
C ALA A 203 -13.74 -24.45 -13.74
N SER A 204 -14.60 -25.24 -13.08
CA SER A 204 -15.65 -24.74 -12.20
C SER A 204 -15.09 -24.16 -10.90
N VAL A 205 -14.03 -24.78 -10.35
CA VAL A 205 -13.29 -24.25 -9.19
C VAL A 205 -12.71 -22.88 -9.49
N ILE A 206 -12.04 -22.74 -10.63
CA ILE A 206 -11.47 -21.46 -11.09
C ILE A 206 -12.58 -20.42 -11.35
N ALA A 207 -13.69 -20.84 -11.96
CA ALA A 207 -14.81 -19.95 -12.23
C ALA A 207 -15.47 -19.43 -10.94
N ALA A 208 -15.61 -20.28 -9.92
CA ALA A 208 -16.15 -19.89 -8.61
C ALA A 208 -15.24 -18.89 -7.88
N ALA A 209 -13.92 -19.10 -7.93
CA ALA A 209 -12.97 -18.14 -7.38
C ALA A 209 -13.06 -16.77 -8.06
N LEU A 210 -13.21 -16.75 -9.39
CA LEU A 210 -13.33 -15.51 -10.17
C LEU A 210 -14.70 -14.82 -10.06
N SER A 211 -15.77 -15.54 -9.69
CA SER A 211 -17.13 -14.97 -9.64
C SER A 211 -17.36 -14.09 -8.42
N VAL A 212 -16.54 -14.23 -7.38
CA VAL A 212 -16.70 -13.51 -6.10
C VAL A 212 -15.75 -12.34 -5.91
N VAL A 213 -14.84 -12.11 -6.87
CA VAL A 213 -13.87 -11.01 -6.84
C VAL A 213 -14.17 -9.96 -7.93
N PRO A 214 -13.91 -8.67 -7.71
CA PRO A 214 -14.09 -7.65 -8.75
C PRO A 214 -13.29 -7.99 -10.00
N MET A 215 -13.93 -7.89 -11.18
CA MET A 215 -13.32 -8.31 -12.45
C MET A 215 -12.03 -7.56 -12.79
N ASP A 216 -11.94 -6.32 -12.35
CA ASP A 216 -10.84 -5.36 -12.51
C ASP A 216 -9.93 -5.26 -11.27
N SER A 217 -10.05 -6.17 -10.30
CA SER A 217 -9.05 -6.33 -9.24
C SER A 217 -7.72 -6.88 -9.78
N TRP A 218 -6.64 -6.61 -9.05
CA TRP A 218 -5.33 -7.20 -9.31
C TRP A 218 -5.41 -8.73 -9.14
N THR A 219 -6.07 -9.23 -8.09
CA THR A 219 -6.30 -10.66 -7.84
C THR A 219 -6.96 -11.34 -9.03
N ALA A 220 -8.06 -10.79 -9.56
CA ALA A 220 -8.74 -11.39 -10.71
C ALA A 220 -7.87 -11.38 -11.99
N ARG A 221 -7.10 -10.32 -12.23
CA ARG A 221 -6.14 -10.26 -13.34
C ARG A 221 -5.03 -11.28 -13.18
N SER A 222 -4.40 -11.35 -12.02
CA SER A 222 -3.30 -12.28 -11.72
C SER A 222 -3.74 -13.73 -11.83
N LEU A 223 -4.89 -14.08 -11.25
CA LEU A 223 -5.48 -15.42 -11.35
C LEU A 223 -5.74 -15.80 -12.82
N ARG A 224 -6.40 -14.94 -13.61
CA ARG A 224 -6.63 -15.21 -15.04
C ARG A 224 -5.34 -15.36 -15.83
N ARG A 225 -4.35 -14.49 -15.59
CA ARG A 225 -3.05 -14.52 -16.28
C ARG A 225 -2.27 -15.79 -15.96
N ALA A 226 -2.22 -16.19 -14.70
CA ALA A 226 -1.53 -17.41 -14.26
C ALA A 226 -2.21 -18.68 -14.80
N VAL A 227 -3.54 -18.78 -14.70
CA VAL A 227 -4.29 -19.92 -15.26
C VAL A 227 -4.14 -20.00 -16.78
N ALA A 228 -4.24 -18.86 -17.48
CA ALA A 228 -4.04 -18.83 -18.93
C ALA A 228 -2.60 -19.21 -19.32
N ALA A 229 -1.60 -18.83 -18.52
CA ALA A 229 -0.22 -19.25 -18.73
C ALA A 229 -0.05 -20.76 -18.51
N ALA A 230 -0.65 -21.30 -17.45
CA ALA A 230 -0.62 -22.73 -17.10
C ALA A 230 -1.25 -23.63 -18.17
N GLN A 231 -2.33 -23.16 -18.82
CA GLN A 231 -3.10 -23.94 -19.80
C GLN A 231 -2.51 -23.95 -21.22
N ARG A 232 -1.47 -23.14 -21.50
CA ARG A 232 -0.78 -23.16 -22.79
C ARG A 232 0.00 -24.47 -22.96
N ALA A 233 0.23 -24.84 -24.22
CA ALA A 233 1.15 -25.93 -24.52
C ALA A 233 2.59 -25.49 -24.23
N HIS A 234 3.30 -26.26 -23.41
CA HIS A 234 4.70 -26.04 -23.06
C HIS A 234 5.52 -27.29 -23.41
N PRO A 235 6.79 -27.13 -23.80
CA PRO A 235 7.67 -28.27 -24.12
C PRO A 235 7.98 -29.14 -22.89
N ASP A 236 7.97 -28.54 -21.70
CA ASP A 236 8.30 -29.20 -20.45
C ASP A 236 7.70 -28.43 -19.24
N ARG A 237 7.76 -29.06 -18.08
CA ARG A 237 7.24 -28.51 -16.82
C ARG A 237 7.95 -27.24 -16.36
N LEU A 238 9.26 -27.14 -16.55
CA LEU A 238 10.04 -25.98 -16.12
C LEU A 238 9.67 -24.74 -16.94
N THR A 239 9.46 -24.91 -18.25
CA THR A 239 8.97 -23.85 -19.13
C THR A 239 7.58 -23.38 -18.73
N MET A 240 6.69 -24.30 -18.34
CA MET A 240 5.36 -23.98 -17.79
C MET A 240 5.47 -23.21 -16.46
N GLU A 241 6.24 -23.71 -15.49
CA GLU A 241 6.47 -23.06 -14.19
C GLU A 241 6.99 -21.62 -14.39
N ARG A 242 7.95 -21.43 -15.30
CA ARG A 242 8.47 -20.10 -15.67
C ARG A 242 7.37 -19.22 -16.29
N ALA A 243 6.53 -19.75 -17.17
CA ALA A 243 5.47 -18.97 -17.79
C ALA A 243 4.42 -18.49 -16.78
N VAL A 244 4.04 -19.34 -15.82
CA VAL A 244 3.12 -18.97 -14.73
C VAL A 244 3.74 -17.89 -13.86
N ARG A 245 5.00 -18.05 -13.43
CA ARG A 245 5.72 -17.04 -12.64
C ARG A 245 5.82 -15.70 -13.33
N SER A 246 6.29 -15.69 -14.59
CA SER A 246 6.41 -14.45 -15.38
C SER A 246 5.07 -13.74 -15.63
N ALA A 247 3.95 -14.43 -15.41
CA ALA A 247 2.62 -13.85 -15.57
C ALA A 247 2.18 -13.02 -14.35
N VAL A 248 2.75 -13.22 -13.16
CA VAL A 248 2.26 -12.60 -11.91
C VAL A 248 3.33 -12.05 -10.98
N VAL A 249 4.57 -12.54 -11.03
CA VAL A 249 5.64 -12.16 -10.09
C VAL A 249 6.13 -10.74 -10.31
N ILE A 250 6.14 -9.93 -9.26
CA ILE A 250 6.69 -8.56 -9.28
C ILE A 250 8.17 -8.58 -8.86
N GLY A 251 9.08 -8.76 -9.81
CA GLY A 251 10.52 -8.92 -9.51
C GLY A 251 11.22 -7.69 -8.91
N GLY A 252 10.54 -6.54 -8.79
CA GLY A 252 11.04 -5.33 -8.14
C GLY A 252 10.72 -5.20 -6.67
N TYR A 253 10.01 -6.18 -6.10
CA TYR A 253 9.53 -6.15 -4.72
C TYR A 253 10.23 -7.25 -3.89
N PRO A 254 10.83 -6.90 -2.74
CA PRO A 254 11.65 -7.87 -1.98
C PRO A 254 10.84 -8.91 -1.23
N TRP A 255 9.60 -8.60 -0.88
CA TRP A 255 8.75 -9.50 -0.10
C TRP A 255 7.92 -10.41 -1.02
N THR A 256 7.45 -11.53 -0.47
CA THR A 256 6.68 -12.55 -1.19
C THR A 256 5.19 -12.54 -0.85
N ASP A 257 4.78 -11.70 0.10
CA ASP A 257 3.47 -11.61 0.77
C ASP A 257 2.31 -11.04 -0.08
N LEU A 258 2.38 -11.15 -1.41
CA LEU A 258 1.41 -10.53 -2.31
C LEU A 258 0.21 -11.43 -2.55
N ALA A 259 -0.98 -11.12 -2.00
CA ALA A 259 -2.20 -11.91 -2.25
C ALA A 259 -2.47 -12.18 -3.75
N PRO A 260 -2.40 -11.18 -4.65
CA PRO A 260 -2.64 -11.44 -6.08
C PRO A 260 -1.59 -12.38 -6.69
N GLU A 261 -0.34 -12.31 -6.22
CA GLU A 261 0.74 -13.18 -6.68
C GLU A 261 0.56 -14.61 -6.14
N ALA A 262 0.40 -14.76 -4.82
CA ALA A 262 0.25 -16.04 -4.14
C ALA A 262 -0.99 -16.81 -4.66
N VAL A 263 -2.15 -16.14 -4.73
CA VAL A 263 -3.37 -16.72 -5.30
C VAL A 263 -3.19 -17.06 -6.78
N GLY A 264 -2.54 -16.18 -7.56
CA GLY A 264 -2.23 -16.45 -8.96
C GLY A 264 -1.37 -17.70 -9.15
N LEU A 265 -0.26 -17.81 -8.41
CA LEU A 265 0.66 -18.94 -8.45
C LEU A 265 -0.02 -20.24 -8.00
N ALA A 266 -0.79 -20.22 -6.91
CA ALA A 266 -1.49 -21.39 -6.39
C ALA A 266 -2.53 -21.93 -7.38
N PHE A 267 -3.39 -21.06 -7.92
CA PHE A 267 -4.38 -21.45 -8.94
C PHE A 267 -3.72 -21.85 -10.26
N GLY A 268 -2.60 -21.21 -10.63
CA GLY A 268 -1.79 -21.59 -11.78
C GLY A 268 -1.21 -23.01 -11.63
N ALA A 269 -0.66 -23.34 -10.46
CA ALA A 269 -0.16 -24.68 -10.14
C ALA A 269 -1.27 -25.73 -10.15
N PHE A 270 -2.41 -25.42 -9.51
CA PHE A 270 -3.61 -26.27 -9.51
C PHE A 270 -4.13 -26.54 -10.93
N ALA A 271 -4.20 -25.51 -11.77
CA ALA A 271 -4.62 -25.62 -13.17
C ALA A 271 -3.63 -26.45 -14.00
N ALA A 272 -2.33 -26.20 -13.86
CA ALA A 272 -1.28 -26.96 -14.55
C ALA A 272 -1.30 -28.45 -14.19
N ALA A 273 -1.59 -28.76 -12.92
CA ALA A 273 -1.72 -30.11 -12.41
C ALA A 273 -3.04 -30.79 -12.79
N ARG A 274 -3.99 -30.06 -13.38
CA ARG A 274 -5.36 -30.52 -13.64
C ARG A 274 -6.02 -31.08 -12.36
N GLY A 275 -5.77 -30.44 -11.23
CA GLY A 275 -6.30 -30.82 -9.93
C GLY A 275 -5.60 -32.00 -9.25
N ASP A 276 -4.55 -32.59 -9.84
CA ASP A 276 -3.75 -33.64 -9.17
C ASP A 276 -3.01 -33.07 -7.95
N PHE A 277 -3.21 -33.68 -6.78
CA PHE A 277 -2.67 -33.19 -5.51
C PHE A 277 -1.15 -33.08 -5.51
N ARG A 278 -0.45 -34.19 -5.78
CA ARG A 278 1.02 -34.24 -5.73
C ARG A 278 1.63 -33.27 -6.74
N THR A 279 1.10 -33.23 -7.96
CA THR A 279 1.62 -32.35 -9.00
C THR A 279 1.35 -30.89 -8.68
N ALA A 280 0.18 -30.53 -8.14
CA ALA A 280 -0.16 -29.15 -7.78
C ALA A 280 0.78 -28.60 -6.71
N VAL A 281 0.89 -29.32 -5.58
CA VAL A 281 1.74 -28.93 -4.44
C VAL A 281 3.20 -28.81 -4.88
N LEU A 282 3.75 -29.84 -5.54
CA LEU A 282 5.16 -29.79 -5.97
C LEU A 282 5.41 -28.73 -7.06
N THR A 283 4.40 -28.33 -7.83
CA THR A 283 4.55 -27.22 -8.79
C THR A 283 4.64 -25.89 -8.05
N ALA A 284 3.75 -25.65 -7.09
CA ALA A 284 3.78 -24.45 -6.25
C ALA A 284 5.12 -24.31 -5.51
N VAL A 285 5.54 -25.34 -4.78
CA VAL A 285 6.81 -25.34 -4.01
C VAL A 285 8.02 -25.02 -4.89
N ASN A 286 8.12 -25.63 -6.08
CA ASN A 286 9.28 -25.43 -6.96
C ASN A 286 9.24 -24.13 -7.76
N MET A 287 8.10 -23.42 -7.75
CA MET A 287 8.09 -22.04 -8.22
C MET A 287 8.82 -21.12 -7.24
N GLY A 288 8.90 -21.43 -5.94
CA GLY A 288 9.50 -20.53 -4.95
C GLY A 288 8.67 -19.26 -4.74
N ARG A 289 9.27 -18.17 -4.22
CA ARG A 289 8.57 -17.00 -3.65
C ARG A 289 7.85 -17.39 -2.36
N ASP A 290 6.55 -17.18 -2.26
CA ASP A 290 5.73 -17.55 -1.10
C ASP A 290 5.38 -19.03 -1.17
N ALA A 291 6.41 -19.86 -1.04
CA ALA A 291 6.34 -21.27 -1.41
C ALA A 291 5.44 -22.08 -0.45
N ASP A 292 5.43 -21.74 0.84
CA ASP A 292 4.47 -22.22 1.85
C ASP A 292 3.03 -21.85 1.46
N THR A 293 2.69 -20.56 1.36
CA THR A 293 1.32 -20.11 1.05
C THR A 293 0.81 -20.65 -0.27
N THR A 294 1.61 -20.55 -1.33
CA THR A 294 1.19 -21.02 -2.66
C THR A 294 0.95 -22.53 -2.67
N ALA A 295 1.77 -23.30 -1.95
CA ALA A 295 1.61 -24.74 -1.83
C ALA A 295 0.47 -25.12 -0.89
N ALA A 296 0.26 -24.39 0.20
CA ALA A 296 -0.83 -24.54 1.15
C ALA A 296 -2.18 -24.34 0.45
N VAL A 297 -2.34 -23.25 -0.31
CA VAL A 297 -3.54 -22.97 -1.08
C VAL A 297 -3.74 -24.00 -2.20
N ALA A 298 -2.69 -24.37 -2.95
CA ALA A 298 -2.78 -25.39 -4.00
C ALA A 298 -3.15 -26.77 -3.41
N GLY A 299 -2.58 -27.12 -2.26
CA GLY A 299 -2.87 -28.33 -1.49
C GLY A 299 -4.29 -28.34 -0.95
N ALA A 300 -4.79 -27.23 -0.43
CA ALA A 300 -6.17 -27.09 0.02
C ALA A 300 -7.18 -27.31 -1.11
N LEU A 301 -6.95 -26.71 -2.28
CA LEU A 301 -7.82 -26.86 -3.47
C LEU A 301 -7.81 -28.30 -3.99
N ALA A 302 -6.62 -28.90 -4.16
CA ALA A 302 -6.50 -30.26 -4.68
C ALA A 302 -6.97 -31.31 -3.67
N GLY A 303 -6.75 -31.08 -2.38
CA GLY A 303 -7.26 -31.94 -1.30
C GLY A 303 -8.78 -31.89 -1.18
N ALA A 304 -9.38 -30.69 -1.25
CA ALA A 304 -10.84 -30.54 -1.31
C ALA A 304 -11.46 -31.23 -2.53
N LEU A 305 -10.75 -31.23 -3.67
CA LEU A 305 -11.21 -31.85 -4.91
C LEU A 305 -11.12 -33.38 -4.92
N ASN A 306 -10.13 -33.97 -4.23
CA ASN A 306 -9.84 -35.41 -4.38
C ASN A 306 -9.94 -36.21 -3.08
N GLY A 307 -10.15 -35.57 -1.93
CA GLY A 307 -10.21 -36.24 -0.63
C GLY A 307 -8.86 -36.48 0.01
N GLU A 308 -8.87 -36.99 1.24
CA GLU A 308 -7.67 -37.31 2.02
C GLU A 308 -6.81 -38.38 1.32
N SER A 309 -7.47 -39.34 0.66
CA SER A 309 -6.81 -40.43 -0.05
C SER A 309 -5.89 -40.00 -1.21
N ALA A 310 -6.01 -38.75 -1.68
CA ALA A 310 -5.12 -38.20 -2.70
C ALA A 310 -3.77 -37.74 -2.15
N ILE A 311 -3.66 -37.57 -0.82
CA ILE A 311 -2.45 -37.15 -0.14
C ILE A 311 -1.55 -38.38 0.05
N PRO A 312 -0.27 -38.34 -0.36
CA PRO A 312 0.65 -39.44 -0.09
C PRO A 312 0.72 -39.71 1.43
N PRO A 313 0.56 -40.97 1.90
CA PRO A 313 0.52 -41.29 3.32
C PRO A 313 1.74 -40.77 4.09
N GLN A 314 2.94 -40.91 3.51
CA GLN A 314 4.17 -40.40 4.11
C GLN A 314 4.21 -38.86 4.27
N TRP A 315 3.33 -38.13 3.58
CA TRP A 315 3.19 -36.69 3.75
C TRP A 315 2.15 -36.35 4.81
N GLY A 316 0.98 -37.01 4.75
CA GLY A 316 -0.08 -36.81 5.73
C GLY A 316 0.33 -37.21 7.14
N ASP A 317 0.95 -38.39 7.30
CA ASP A 317 1.37 -38.94 8.60
C ASP A 317 2.47 -38.11 9.28
N ALA A 318 3.19 -37.28 8.52
CA ALA A 318 4.25 -36.42 9.05
C ALA A 318 3.70 -35.13 9.66
N ILE A 319 2.45 -34.75 9.34
CA ILE A 319 1.81 -33.56 9.90
C ILE A 319 1.30 -33.90 11.31
N GLY A 320 1.90 -33.26 12.30
CA GLY A 320 1.46 -33.33 13.70
C GLY A 320 0.70 -32.08 14.13
N PRO A 321 0.29 -32.01 15.42
CA PRO A 321 -0.34 -30.81 15.98
C PRO A 321 0.55 -29.58 15.85
N VAL A 322 -0.07 -28.41 15.65
CA VAL A 322 0.69 -27.16 15.45
C VAL A 322 1.47 -26.76 16.70
N ARG A 323 2.60 -26.10 16.48
CA ARG A 323 3.57 -25.77 17.54
C ARG A 323 3.21 -24.51 18.31
N GLY A 324 2.33 -23.67 17.76
CA GLY A 324 2.05 -22.33 18.27
C GLY A 324 3.29 -21.45 18.17
N SER A 325 4.02 -21.56 17.07
CA SER A 325 5.23 -20.77 16.80
C SER A 325 4.87 -19.31 16.49
N CYS A 326 3.76 -19.12 15.76
CA CYS A 326 3.21 -17.83 15.36
C CYS A 326 2.07 -17.41 16.30
N LEU A 327 1.11 -18.31 16.53
CA LEU A 327 -0.05 -18.15 17.40
C LEU A 327 0.04 -19.16 18.57
N PRO A 328 0.61 -18.77 19.72
CA PRO A 328 0.78 -19.65 20.88
C PRO A 328 -0.53 -20.28 21.38
N THR A 329 -1.66 -19.61 21.18
CA THR A 329 -3.01 -20.07 21.52
C THR A 329 -3.49 -21.24 20.65
N MET A 330 -2.88 -21.46 19.49
CA MET A 330 -3.23 -22.57 18.58
C MET A 330 -2.45 -23.85 18.88
N ARG A 331 -1.42 -23.79 19.74
CA ARG A 331 -0.56 -24.94 20.07
C ARG A 331 -1.37 -26.18 20.45
N GLY A 332 -1.03 -27.31 19.84
CA GLY A 332 -1.62 -28.61 20.16
C GLY A 332 -2.92 -28.93 19.42
N HIS A 333 -3.48 -27.98 18.66
CA HIS A 333 -4.57 -28.27 17.72
C HIS A 333 -4.05 -29.00 16.47
N HIS A 334 -4.85 -29.93 15.93
CA HIS A 334 -4.59 -30.58 14.67
C HIS A 334 -5.58 -30.14 13.59
N VAL A 335 -5.14 -30.01 12.34
CA VAL A 335 -5.98 -29.60 11.21
C VAL A 335 -7.16 -30.55 10.94
N LEU A 336 -6.98 -31.84 11.23
CA LEU A 336 -8.05 -32.83 11.11
C LEU A 336 -9.16 -32.64 12.15
N ASP A 337 -8.83 -32.20 13.37
CA ASP A 337 -9.84 -31.87 14.38
C ASP A 337 -10.73 -30.71 13.90
N ILE A 338 -10.10 -29.73 13.23
CA ILE A 338 -10.82 -28.60 12.64
C ILE A 338 -11.69 -29.06 11.46
N ALA A 339 -11.22 -30.00 10.64
CA ALA A 339 -12.01 -30.54 9.54
C ALA A 339 -13.31 -31.19 10.07
N GLU A 340 -13.19 -31.99 11.13
CA GLU A 340 -14.32 -32.66 11.79
C GLU A 340 -15.29 -31.65 12.42
N LEU A 341 -14.77 -30.62 13.10
CA LEU A 341 -15.60 -29.55 13.68
C LEU A 341 -16.42 -28.78 12.65
N LEU A 342 -15.91 -28.64 11.42
CA LEU A 342 -16.59 -27.93 10.34
C LEU A 342 -17.57 -28.83 9.56
N THR A 343 -17.47 -30.15 9.70
CA THR A 343 -18.39 -31.13 9.11
C THR A 343 -18.99 -32.08 10.16
N PRO A 344 -19.73 -31.58 11.17
CA PRO A 344 -20.23 -32.43 12.25
C PRO A 344 -21.29 -33.43 11.77
N ASP A 345 -21.31 -34.61 12.43
CA ASP A 345 -22.33 -35.63 12.25
C ASP A 345 -23.68 -35.20 12.88
N GLU A 346 -24.80 -35.49 12.21
CA GLU A 346 -26.15 -35.13 12.72
C GLU A 346 -26.54 -35.86 14.03
N ALA A 347 -25.76 -36.82 14.51
CA ALA A 347 -26.09 -37.62 15.69
C ALA A 347 -26.09 -36.83 17.01
N ASP A 348 -25.36 -35.71 17.09
CA ASP A 348 -25.26 -34.90 18.32
C ASP A 348 -26.40 -33.88 18.49
N ASP A 349 -27.29 -33.72 17.50
CA ASP A 349 -28.47 -32.85 17.62
C ASP A 349 -29.74 -33.63 18.07
N ALA A 350 -29.61 -34.94 18.28
CA ALA A 350 -30.70 -35.83 18.70
C ALA A 350 -30.46 -36.44 20.10
N GLY A 351 -30.64 -35.61 21.14
CA GLY A 351 -31.12 -36.05 22.46
C GLY A 351 -30.18 -36.91 23.31
N GLY A 352 -29.48 -36.26 24.24
CA GLY A 352 -28.80 -36.93 25.36
C GLY A 352 -28.98 -36.16 26.66
N VAL A 353 -30.00 -36.52 27.45
CA VAL A 353 -30.14 -36.10 28.85
C VAL A 353 -29.09 -36.87 29.65
N TYR A 354 -28.09 -36.18 30.21
CA TYR A 354 -27.19 -36.77 31.22
C TYR A 354 -27.54 -36.21 32.61
N GLU A 355 -27.95 -37.13 33.48
CA GLU A 355 -28.28 -36.91 34.88
C GLU A 355 -27.03 -36.50 35.69
N ALA A 356 -27.20 -35.46 36.52
CA ALA A 356 -26.20 -35.01 37.47
C ALA A 356 -26.19 -35.90 38.72
N GLY A 357 -25.02 -36.43 39.08
CA GLY A 357 -24.79 -37.06 40.37
C GLY A 357 -23.31 -37.17 40.71
N GLY A 358 -22.90 -36.64 41.87
CA GLY A 358 -21.63 -37.01 42.50
C GLY A 358 -20.83 -35.89 43.14
N ALA A 359 -21.21 -35.55 44.38
CA ALA A 359 -20.49 -34.87 45.47
C ALA A 359 -18.96 -34.66 45.37
N TYR A 360 -18.50 -33.47 45.78
CA TYR A 360 -17.26 -33.30 46.54
C TYR A 360 -17.39 -32.20 47.62
N GLU A 361 -16.80 -32.51 48.77
CA GLU A 361 -16.95 -31.88 50.08
C GLU A 361 -16.15 -30.57 50.25
N ASN A 362 -16.72 -29.69 51.06
CA ASN A 362 -16.12 -28.44 51.53
C ASN A 362 -14.98 -28.68 52.53
N ALA A 363 -13.89 -27.93 52.38
CA ALA A 363 -13.01 -27.58 53.48
C ALA A 363 -12.60 -26.09 53.38
N THR A 364 -13.23 -25.26 54.19
CA THR A 364 -12.80 -23.89 54.51
C THR A 364 -11.49 -23.88 55.33
N PRO A 365 -10.79 -22.74 55.39
CA PRO A 365 -10.81 -22.04 56.68
C PRO A 365 -11.07 -20.52 56.62
N ARG A 366 -11.76 -20.08 57.68
CA ARG A 366 -11.94 -18.72 58.24
C ARG A 366 -10.57 -18.02 58.42
N GLY A 367 -10.39 -16.70 58.40
CA GLY A 367 -11.26 -15.56 58.66
C GLY A 367 -10.64 -14.67 59.75
N ALA A 368 -10.48 -13.36 59.49
CA ALA A 368 -10.40 -12.23 60.44
C ALA A 368 -10.03 -10.96 59.61
N GLY A 369 -10.68 -9.81 59.63
CA GLY A 369 -11.79 -9.28 60.42
C GLY A 369 -11.57 -7.77 60.61
N ARG A 370 -12.43 -6.94 59.99
CA ARG A 370 -12.98 -5.61 60.40
C ARG A 370 -12.01 -4.47 60.82
N THR A 371 -12.24 -3.20 60.49
CA THR A 371 -13.45 -2.37 60.68
C THR A 371 -13.51 -1.15 59.74
N ASP A 372 -14.63 -1.03 59.01
CA ASP A 372 -15.65 0.04 58.95
C ASP A 372 -15.35 1.53 59.28
N ASP A 373 -16.20 2.35 58.62
CA ASP A 373 -16.64 3.73 58.84
C ASP A 373 -15.83 4.89 58.20
N GLU A 374 -16.43 5.88 57.53
CA GLU A 374 -17.80 6.16 57.06
C GLU A 374 -17.67 7.38 56.12
N ALA A 375 -18.47 7.43 55.05
CA ALA A 375 -18.69 8.66 54.27
C ALA A 375 -19.73 9.55 54.99
N PRO A 376 -20.02 10.80 54.55
CA PRO A 376 -20.99 10.93 53.47
C PRO A 376 -20.85 12.16 52.53
N ALA A 377 -21.68 12.05 51.49
CA ALA A 377 -21.98 12.90 50.34
C ALA A 377 -22.29 14.40 50.55
N GLY A 378 -22.28 15.15 49.44
CA GLY A 378 -23.01 16.42 49.32
C GLY A 378 -22.79 17.16 48.00
N HIS A 379 -23.78 17.12 47.10
CA HIS A 379 -23.91 17.88 45.85
C HIS A 379 -23.98 19.42 46.02
N LEU A 380 -23.61 20.18 44.97
CA LEU A 380 -24.44 21.15 44.21
C LEU A 380 -23.61 22.29 43.56
N SER A 381 -23.98 22.66 42.32
CA SER A 381 -23.64 23.88 41.54
C SER A 381 -24.80 24.90 41.68
N PRO A 382 -24.88 26.14 41.09
CA PRO A 382 -23.98 26.95 40.24
C PRO A 382 -23.88 28.48 40.60
N ALA A 383 -23.08 29.22 39.82
CA ALA A 383 -23.18 30.63 39.39
C ALA A 383 -23.30 31.80 40.40
N ASP A 384 -22.44 32.83 40.25
CA ASP A 384 -22.88 34.20 39.94
C ASP A 384 -21.71 35.16 39.63
N ALA A 385 -22.03 36.15 38.80
CA ALA A 385 -21.16 37.14 38.18
C ALA A 385 -21.00 38.45 39.00
N VAL A 386 -20.21 39.40 38.45
CA VAL A 386 -20.50 40.86 38.34
C VAL A 386 -19.37 41.82 38.82
N THR A 387 -18.82 42.59 37.85
CA THR A 387 -18.28 43.99 37.87
C THR A 387 -16.85 44.28 38.39
N ARG A 388 -16.05 45.27 37.91
CA ARG A 388 -16.23 46.44 37.01
C ARG A 388 -14.86 47.03 36.57
N HIS A 389 -14.85 47.62 35.37
CA HIS A 389 -14.13 48.82 34.85
C HIS A 389 -12.63 49.11 35.13
N ALA A 390 -11.86 49.35 34.05
CA ALA A 390 -11.51 50.70 33.57
C ALA A 390 -10.78 50.68 32.19
N ARG A 391 -11.21 51.56 31.26
CA ARG A 391 -10.46 52.06 30.07
C ARG A 391 -9.78 53.39 30.44
N PRO A 392 -8.79 53.90 29.67
CA PRO A 392 -9.03 54.79 28.50
C PRO A 392 -8.01 54.51 27.35
N ALA A 393 -8.02 55.08 26.14
CA ALA A 393 -8.91 55.92 25.34
C ALA A 393 -8.37 55.92 23.89
N ASP A 394 -9.27 56.11 22.92
CA ASP A 394 -9.01 56.32 21.50
C ASP A 394 -8.40 57.69 21.19
N ALA A 395 -7.67 57.79 20.07
CA ALA A 395 -7.57 59.00 19.27
C ALA A 395 -7.46 58.64 17.78
N ASP A 396 -8.46 59.10 17.02
CA ASP A 396 -8.69 58.87 15.60
C ASP A 396 -8.57 60.21 14.86
N ALA A 397 -7.98 60.23 13.66
CA ALA A 397 -8.09 61.36 12.71
C ALA A 397 -7.82 60.92 11.25
N PRO A 398 -8.55 61.47 10.26
CA PRO A 398 -8.75 60.83 8.95
C PRO A 398 -7.80 61.34 7.85
N ARG A 399 -7.57 60.54 6.80
CA ARG A 399 -6.91 60.97 5.55
C ARG A 399 -7.70 60.56 4.30
N ALA A 400 -7.86 61.53 3.41
CA ALA A 400 -8.64 61.52 2.16
C ALA A 400 -7.97 60.72 1.01
N PRO A 401 -8.67 60.44 -0.10
CA PRO A 401 -8.32 59.37 -1.04
C PRO A 401 -7.34 59.82 -2.14
N ALA A 402 -6.45 58.91 -2.56
CA ALA A 402 -5.53 59.10 -3.68
C ALA A 402 -6.00 58.37 -4.94
N SER A 403 -5.92 59.07 -6.08
CA SER A 403 -6.26 58.63 -7.44
C SER A 403 -5.47 57.41 -7.94
N PRO A 404 -5.99 56.66 -8.93
CA PRO A 404 -5.40 55.40 -9.39
C PRO A 404 -4.19 55.65 -10.28
N ALA A 405 -3.00 55.31 -9.79
CA ALA A 405 -1.78 55.30 -10.60
C ALA A 405 -1.74 54.05 -11.50
N ALA A 406 -1.35 54.26 -12.75
CA ALA A 406 -1.25 53.29 -13.82
C ALA A 406 -0.45 52.03 -13.44
N ARG A 407 -0.99 50.86 -13.79
CA ARG A 407 -0.29 49.57 -13.73
C ARG A 407 0.87 49.55 -14.74
N PRO A 408 2.14 49.32 -14.34
CA PRO A 408 3.18 48.99 -15.28
C PRO A 408 3.02 47.52 -15.71
N ARG A 409 2.57 47.32 -16.94
CA ARG A 409 2.54 46.02 -17.63
C ARG A 409 3.99 45.64 -18.02
N THR A 410 4.73 44.98 -17.12
CA THR A 410 5.94 44.16 -17.43
C THR A 410 6.45 43.27 -16.28
N ARG A 411 5.79 43.20 -15.11
CA ARG A 411 6.33 42.51 -13.90
C ARG A 411 5.95 41.02 -13.70
N SER A 412 5.04 40.43 -14.47
CA SER A 412 4.54 39.06 -14.18
C SER A 412 5.54 37.95 -14.52
N GLY A 413 6.27 38.05 -15.65
CA GLY A 413 7.15 36.98 -16.12
C GLY A 413 8.41 36.74 -15.28
N ALA A 414 9.00 37.81 -14.73
CA ALA A 414 10.18 37.69 -13.85
C ALA A 414 9.84 37.04 -12.50
N GLY A 415 8.65 37.30 -11.96
CA GLY A 415 8.16 36.66 -10.74
C GLY A 415 7.85 35.18 -10.95
N HIS A 416 7.23 34.82 -12.07
CA HIS A 416 6.90 33.43 -12.38
C HIS A 416 8.16 32.56 -12.56
N ARG A 417 9.13 33.01 -13.38
CA ARG A 417 10.41 32.32 -13.56
C ARG A 417 11.14 32.12 -12.22
N ALA A 418 11.20 33.16 -11.39
CA ALA A 418 11.85 33.07 -10.08
C ALA A 418 11.20 32.00 -9.17
N ARG A 419 9.88 31.79 -9.28
CA ARG A 419 9.18 30.73 -8.52
C ARG A 419 9.45 29.33 -9.08
N ILE A 420 9.55 29.16 -10.40
CA ILE A 420 9.96 27.88 -11.00
C ILE A 420 11.41 27.53 -10.61
N GLU A 421 12.31 28.51 -10.66
CA GLU A 421 13.69 28.34 -10.19
C GLU A 421 13.73 27.97 -8.70
N GLY A 422 12.93 28.65 -7.88
CA GLY A 422 12.78 28.34 -6.45
C GLY A 422 12.20 26.95 -6.21
N LEU A 423 11.21 26.52 -6.98
CA LEU A 423 10.61 25.17 -6.94
C LEU A 423 11.68 24.09 -7.20
N LEU A 424 12.39 24.17 -8.33
CA LEU A 424 13.37 23.13 -8.70
C LEU A 424 14.57 23.08 -7.74
N LEU A 425 15.13 24.24 -7.39
CA LEU A 425 16.26 24.31 -6.46
C LEU A 425 15.86 23.97 -5.02
N GLY A 426 14.64 24.34 -4.60
CA GLY A 426 14.11 24.00 -3.30
C GLY A 426 13.90 22.49 -3.15
N LEU A 427 13.30 21.85 -4.17
CA LEU A 427 13.16 20.40 -4.24
C LEU A 427 14.52 19.71 -4.18
N ALA A 428 15.46 20.14 -5.04
CA ALA A 428 16.80 19.57 -5.12
C ALA A 428 17.62 19.74 -3.82
N ALA A 429 17.48 20.88 -3.13
CA ALA A 429 18.10 21.11 -1.84
C ALA A 429 17.48 20.25 -0.73
N GLY A 430 16.16 20.06 -0.75
CA GLY A 430 15.46 19.16 0.14
C GLY A 430 15.93 17.71 -0.03
N ASP A 431 15.91 17.22 -1.26
CA ASP A 431 16.42 15.90 -1.64
C ASP A 431 17.88 15.70 -1.17
N ALA A 432 18.77 16.62 -1.51
CA ALA A 432 20.19 16.57 -1.12
C ALA A 432 20.41 16.54 0.41
N ALA A 433 19.54 17.18 1.18
CA ALA A 433 19.59 17.16 2.65
C ALA A 433 18.94 15.89 3.24
N GLY A 434 17.96 15.32 2.54
CA GLY A 434 17.07 14.28 3.00
C GLY A 434 17.68 12.88 2.97
N TRP A 435 18.18 12.45 1.81
CA TRP A 435 18.68 11.09 1.63
C TRP A 435 19.84 10.70 2.58
N PRO A 436 20.79 11.58 2.95
CA PRO A 436 21.80 11.24 3.95
C PRO A 436 21.23 11.21 5.38
N ALA A 437 20.24 12.05 5.67
CA ALA A 437 19.64 12.17 7.00
C ALA A 437 18.87 10.90 7.40
N ALA A 438 18.19 10.25 6.43
CA ALA A 438 17.57 8.95 6.61
C ALA A 438 18.57 7.89 7.13
N ARG A 439 19.82 7.94 6.66
CA ARG A 439 20.88 7.01 7.04
C ARG A 439 21.59 7.35 8.35
N HIS A 440 21.86 8.63 8.60
CA HIS A 440 22.64 9.06 9.77
C HIS A 440 21.97 8.69 11.11
N ARG A 441 20.64 8.55 11.14
CA ARG A 441 19.91 8.15 12.36
C ARG A 441 19.53 6.69 12.41
N ALA A 442 19.68 5.92 11.32
CA ALA A 442 19.47 4.48 11.32
C ALA A 442 20.37 3.77 12.36
N ALA A 443 21.57 4.28 12.62
CA ALA A 443 22.46 3.77 13.68
C ALA A 443 21.84 3.84 15.10
N ARG A 444 20.83 4.69 15.32
CA ARG A 444 20.11 4.83 16.59
C ARG A 444 18.84 3.98 16.67
N MET A 445 18.41 3.34 15.58
CA MET A 445 17.24 2.47 15.57
C MET A 445 17.49 1.18 16.37
N PRO A 446 16.45 0.47 16.85
CA PRO A 446 16.57 -0.84 17.47
C PRO A 446 17.34 -1.85 16.60
N GLU A 447 17.96 -2.85 17.22
CA GLU A 447 18.84 -3.81 16.53
C GLU A 447 18.17 -4.51 15.34
N TRP A 448 16.94 -4.98 15.54
CA TRP A 448 16.12 -5.61 14.49
C TRP A 448 15.92 -4.69 13.29
N THR A 449 15.48 -3.44 13.53
CA THR A 449 15.26 -2.44 12.49
C THR A 449 16.55 -2.16 11.72
N ARG A 450 17.69 -2.04 12.42
CA ARG A 450 19.00 -1.84 11.75
C ARG A 450 19.40 -3.00 10.84
N ARG A 451 19.18 -4.24 11.28
CA ARG A 451 19.45 -5.43 10.45
C ARG A 451 18.60 -5.38 9.18
N LEU A 452 17.30 -5.15 9.34
CA LEU A 452 16.34 -5.07 8.24
C LEU A 452 16.69 -3.97 7.23
N THR A 453 17.06 -2.77 7.70
CA THR A 453 17.52 -1.68 6.83
C THR A 453 18.74 -2.09 5.99
N ARG A 454 19.70 -2.84 6.56
CA ARG A 454 20.87 -3.32 5.80
C ARG A 454 20.52 -4.37 4.75
N GLU A 455 19.60 -5.28 5.08
CA GLU A 455 19.09 -6.27 4.14
C GLU A 455 18.35 -5.59 2.98
N LEU A 456 17.53 -4.57 3.28
CA LEU A 456 16.85 -3.75 2.27
C LEU A 456 17.83 -2.91 1.42
N ASP A 457 18.86 -2.31 2.02
CA ASP A 457 19.92 -1.60 1.28
C ASP A 457 20.67 -2.56 0.31
N THR A 458 20.93 -3.79 0.76
CA THR A 458 21.56 -4.82 -0.09
C THR A 458 20.66 -5.19 -1.27
N PHE A 459 19.36 -5.39 -0.99
CA PHE A 459 18.37 -5.64 -2.03
C PHE A 459 18.33 -4.47 -3.02
N ALA A 460 18.21 -3.24 -2.53
CA ALA A 460 18.18 -2.00 -3.29
C ALA A 460 19.39 -1.81 -4.22
N GLU A 461 20.58 -2.18 -3.75
CA GLU A 461 21.80 -2.15 -4.55
C GLU A 461 21.74 -3.19 -5.68
N GLN A 462 21.44 -4.45 -5.35
CA GLN A 462 21.38 -5.56 -6.32
C GLN A 462 20.29 -5.40 -7.38
N ASN A 463 19.20 -4.74 -7.01
CA ASN A 463 17.97 -4.66 -7.80
C ASN A 463 17.74 -3.30 -8.46
N ALA A 464 18.64 -2.33 -8.24
CA ALA A 464 18.45 -0.94 -8.64
C ALA A 464 17.08 -0.37 -8.20
N THR A 465 16.61 -0.82 -7.03
CA THR A 465 15.39 -0.35 -6.36
C THR A 465 15.78 0.62 -5.25
N THR A 466 14.95 1.65 -5.00
CA THR A 466 15.08 2.64 -3.90
C THR A 466 16.30 3.59 -3.97
N THR A 467 16.33 4.55 -3.02
CA THR A 467 17.33 5.60 -2.78
C THR A 467 18.76 5.06 -2.82
N LEU A 468 19.70 5.88 -3.27
CA LEU A 468 21.12 5.52 -3.44
C LEU A 468 21.69 4.83 -2.20
N PRO A 469 22.32 3.63 -2.27
CA PRO A 469 23.03 3.04 -1.15
C PRO A 469 24.16 3.97 -0.67
N VAL A 470 24.39 4.07 0.65
CA VAL A 470 25.66 4.64 1.16
C VAL A 470 26.64 3.48 1.28
N PRO A 471 27.64 3.38 0.41
CA PRO A 471 28.66 2.36 0.55
C PRO A 471 29.52 2.67 1.77
N ILE A 472 29.37 1.91 2.85
CA ILE A 472 30.50 1.67 3.76
C ILE A 472 31.38 0.61 3.07
N ALA A 473 32.00 0.97 1.95
CA ALA A 473 32.95 0.14 1.24
C ALA A 473 34.09 1.04 0.74
N LEU A 474 35.30 0.82 1.28
CA LEU A 474 36.52 1.59 1.00
C LEU A 474 36.96 1.60 -0.48
N ASN A 475 36.27 0.87 -1.36
CA ASN A 475 36.64 0.65 -2.77
C ASN A 475 35.55 1.05 -3.79
N GLN A 476 34.49 1.75 -3.39
CA GLN A 476 33.47 2.24 -4.33
C GLN A 476 33.84 3.62 -4.91
N PRO A 477 33.49 3.94 -6.17
CA PRO A 477 33.68 5.28 -6.73
C PRO A 477 32.96 6.31 -5.84
N PRO A 478 33.60 7.44 -5.47
CA PRO A 478 32.99 8.43 -4.59
C PRO A 478 31.97 9.33 -5.30
N GLU A 479 31.80 9.21 -6.62
CA GLU A 479 30.88 10.03 -7.41
C GLU A 479 29.42 9.96 -6.93
N PRO A 480 28.84 8.79 -6.60
CA PRO A 480 27.51 8.68 -5.98
C PRO A 480 27.44 9.20 -4.53
N LEU A 481 28.59 9.47 -3.90
CA LEU A 481 28.70 10.04 -2.53
C LEU A 481 28.82 11.57 -2.54
N ARG A 482 28.82 12.22 -3.70
CA ARG A 482 28.77 13.68 -3.77
C ARG A 482 27.44 14.14 -3.20
N LEU A 483 27.49 14.76 -2.02
CA LEU A 483 26.33 15.41 -1.41
C LEU A 483 25.74 16.39 -2.42
N GLY A 484 24.50 16.12 -2.82
CA GLY A 484 23.83 16.79 -3.92
C GLY A 484 22.48 16.12 -4.21
N PRO A 485 21.74 16.64 -5.20
CA PRO A 485 20.43 16.14 -5.58
C PRO A 485 20.51 14.68 -6.02
N SER A 486 19.49 13.88 -5.69
CA SER A 486 19.44 12.44 -5.91
C SER A 486 18.22 12.03 -6.75
N ASP A 487 17.51 10.95 -6.38
CA ASP A 487 16.44 10.38 -7.20
C ASP A 487 15.21 11.30 -7.29
N ASP A 488 14.81 11.96 -6.21
CA ASP A 488 13.65 12.88 -6.22
C ASP A 488 13.84 14.01 -7.24
N ALA A 489 15.02 14.65 -7.26
CA ALA A 489 15.35 15.71 -8.20
C ALA A 489 15.42 15.22 -9.66
N GLU A 490 15.91 14.00 -9.89
CA GLU A 490 15.98 13.42 -11.23
C GLU A 490 14.62 13.02 -11.78
N TRP A 491 13.74 12.44 -10.94
CA TRP A 491 12.36 12.14 -11.34
C TRP A 491 11.54 13.43 -11.53
N ALA A 492 11.81 14.48 -10.76
CA ALA A 492 11.26 15.82 -11.00
C ALA A 492 11.73 16.39 -12.36
N ALA A 493 13.01 16.24 -12.71
CA ALA A 493 13.54 16.66 -14.01
C ALA A 493 13.01 15.83 -15.18
N PHE A 494 12.71 14.53 -14.97
CA PHE A 494 11.99 13.72 -15.95
C PHE A 494 10.59 14.29 -16.26
N ALA A 495 9.85 14.73 -15.23
CA ALA A 495 8.57 15.41 -15.42
C ALA A 495 8.72 16.76 -16.16
N ALA A 496 9.78 17.51 -15.87
CA ALA A 496 10.10 18.74 -16.61
C ALA A 496 10.36 18.48 -18.10
N GLY A 497 11.14 17.44 -18.44
CA GLY A 497 11.38 17.03 -19.83
C GLY A 497 10.09 16.64 -20.55
N THR A 498 9.13 16.06 -19.84
CA THR A 498 7.79 15.72 -20.37
C THR A 498 7.00 16.98 -20.72
N LEU A 499 6.99 17.99 -19.84
CA LEU A 499 6.38 19.30 -20.10
C LEU A 499 7.01 19.97 -21.35
N LEU A 500 8.34 20.02 -21.42
CA LEU A 500 9.06 20.57 -22.56
C LEU A 500 8.72 19.84 -23.87
N THR A 501 8.66 18.50 -23.84
CA THR A 501 8.28 17.70 -25.01
C THR A 501 6.86 18.03 -25.48
N SER A 502 5.92 18.26 -24.54
CA SER A 502 4.54 18.66 -24.88
C SER A 502 4.46 20.02 -25.58
N ALA A 503 5.42 20.92 -25.28
CA ALA A 503 5.54 22.26 -25.86
C ALA A 503 6.32 22.27 -27.19
N ALA A 504 7.27 21.34 -27.39
CA ALA A 504 8.21 21.30 -28.51
C ALA A 504 7.62 20.84 -29.87
N GLY A 505 6.31 20.60 -29.96
CA GLY A 505 5.60 20.53 -31.25
C GLY A 505 5.46 19.19 -32.01
N PRO A 506 6.07 18.03 -31.69
CA PRO A 506 5.88 16.82 -32.53
C PRO A 506 4.44 16.26 -32.54
N LEU A 507 3.55 16.81 -31.72
CA LEU A 507 2.13 16.47 -31.58
C LEU A 507 1.21 17.55 -32.19
N HIS A 508 1.57 18.09 -33.36
CA HIS A 508 0.80 19.10 -34.07
C HIS A 508 -0.65 18.64 -34.34
N GLY A 509 -1.63 19.48 -34.03
CA GLY A 509 -3.06 19.22 -34.25
C GLY A 509 -3.87 18.81 -33.02
N LEU A 510 -3.24 18.49 -31.89
CA LEU A 510 -3.92 18.22 -30.62
C LEU A 510 -4.12 19.49 -29.79
N SER A 511 -5.19 19.54 -28.98
CA SER A 511 -5.37 20.59 -27.97
C SER A 511 -4.24 20.54 -26.92
N PRO A 512 -3.91 21.65 -26.24
CA PRO A 512 -2.82 21.68 -25.25
C PRO A 512 -2.89 20.55 -24.22
N GLY A 513 -4.07 20.32 -23.62
CA GLY A 513 -4.25 19.23 -22.65
C GLY A 513 -4.07 17.82 -23.25
N ARG A 514 -4.44 17.61 -24.52
CA ARG A 514 -4.19 16.33 -25.21
C ARG A 514 -2.71 16.14 -25.55
N ARG A 515 -2.00 17.21 -25.93
CA ARG A 515 -0.54 17.16 -26.14
C ARG A 515 0.19 16.79 -24.87
N MET A 516 -0.20 17.37 -23.74
CA MET A 516 0.42 17.08 -22.45
C MET A 516 0.25 15.62 -22.06
N ARG A 517 -0.99 15.09 -22.13
CA ARG A 517 -1.25 13.67 -21.84
C ARG A 517 -0.51 12.72 -22.78
N ALA A 518 -0.47 13.03 -24.08
CA ALA A 518 0.29 12.23 -25.03
C ALA A 518 1.81 12.27 -24.78
N ALA A 519 2.36 13.40 -24.31
CA ALA A 519 3.77 13.48 -23.93
C ALA A 519 4.08 12.60 -22.70
N VAL A 520 3.19 12.60 -21.69
CA VAL A 520 3.27 11.70 -20.53
C VAL A 520 3.25 10.23 -20.98
N ASP A 521 2.29 9.86 -21.84
CA ASP A 521 2.20 8.50 -22.37
C ASP A 521 3.49 8.06 -23.09
N VAL A 522 4.05 8.92 -23.95
CA VAL A 522 5.29 8.64 -24.67
C VAL A 522 6.46 8.46 -23.71
N ALA A 523 6.59 9.33 -22.70
CA ALA A 523 7.69 9.30 -21.75
C ALA A 523 7.71 8.00 -20.93
N TRP A 524 6.55 7.56 -20.41
CA TRP A 524 6.43 6.32 -19.65
C TRP A 524 6.62 5.07 -20.52
N ASN A 525 6.03 5.04 -21.72
CA ASN A 525 6.20 3.89 -22.63
C ASN A 525 7.64 3.73 -23.13
N ALA A 526 8.39 4.83 -23.30
CA ALA A 526 9.81 4.76 -23.64
C ALA A 526 10.61 4.06 -22.53
N LEU A 527 10.38 4.42 -21.26
CA LEU A 527 11.02 3.75 -20.12
C LEU A 527 10.59 2.28 -19.99
N ALA A 528 9.30 1.98 -20.16
CA ALA A 528 8.82 0.61 -20.09
C ALA A 528 9.39 -0.28 -21.20
N ALA A 529 9.66 0.27 -22.38
CA ALA A 529 10.33 -0.47 -23.46
C ALA A 529 11.78 -0.86 -23.08
N GLU A 530 12.51 0.02 -22.38
CA GLU A 530 13.85 -0.30 -21.84
C GLU A 530 13.78 -1.42 -20.80
N VAL A 531 12.78 -1.37 -19.89
CA VAL A 531 12.53 -2.41 -18.88
C VAL A 531 12.14 -3.75 -19.52
N ALA A 532 11.27 -3.74 -20.53
CA ALA A 532 10.87 -4.93 -21.28
C ALA A 532 12.09 -5.60 -21.94
N ALA A 533 12.96 -4.81 -22.56
CA ALA A 533 14.19 -5.30 -23.19
C ALA A 533 15.17 -5.90 -22.17
N ALA A 534 15.25 -5.33 -20.96
CA ALA A 534 16.07 -5.88 -19.87
C ALA A 534 15.50 -7.21 -19.34
N ALA A 535 14.19 -7.26 -19.07
CA ALA A 535 13.53 -8.46 -18.56
C ALA A 535 13.60 -9.63 -19.56
N ALA A 536 13.47 -9.37 -20.85
CA ALA A 536 13.57 -10.40 -21.90
C ALA A 536 14.94 -11.11 -21.95
N ARG A 537 16.02 -10.44 -21.50
CA ARG A 537 17.37 -11.01 -21.42
C ARG A 537 17.62 -11.78 -20.13
N ALA A 538 16.77 -11.62 -19.12
CA ALA A 538 16.98 -12.19 -17.81
C ALA A 538 16.51 -13.66 -17.74
N PRO A 539 17.28 -14.55 -17.07
CA PRO A 539 16.84 -15.93 -16.84
C PRO A 539 15.58 -15.99 -15.97
N GLU A 540 15.51 -15.16 -14.93
CA GLU A 540 14.35 -14.96 -14.06
C GLU A 540 13.98 -13.47 -13.96
N VAL A 541 12.70 -13.16 -13.69
CA VAL A 541 12.20 -11.77 -13.66
C VAL A 541 12.93 -10.93 -12.61
N GLU A 542 13.22 -11.54 -11.47
CA GLU A 542 13.94 -10.96 -10.32
C GLU A 542 15.42 -10.69 -10.63
N SER A 543 15.97 -11.27 -11.70
CA SER A 543 17.38 -11.11 -12.09
C SER A 543 17.62 -10.06 -13.18
N ALA A 544 16.57 -9.34 -13.60
CA ALA A 544 16.66 -8.35 -14.66
C ALA A 544 17.45 -7.11 -14.22
N VAL A 545 18.54 -6.80 -14.94
CA VAL A 545 19.35 -5.60 -14.73
C VAL A 545 18.76 -4.44 -15.54
N LEU A 546 18.17 -3.47 -14.85
CA LEU A 546 17.53 -2.31 -15.47
C LEU A 546 18.54 -1.19 -15.78
N PRO A 547 18.35 -0.42 -16.86
CA PRO A 547 19.22 0.72 -17.22
C PRO A 547 18.89 2.01 -16.45
N LEU A 548 18.22 1.88 -15.30
CA LEU A 548 17.76 2.96 -14.44
C LEU A 548 17.63 2.46 -13.01
N ARG A 549 17.59 3.39 -12.05
CA ARG A 549 17.19 3.13 -10.67
C ARG A 549 15.90 3.87 -10.35
N ALA A 550 15.00 3.21 -9.64
CA ALA A 550 13.69 3.77 -9.31
C ALA A 550 13.17 3.22 -7.97
N ARG A 551 12.25 3.95 -7.33
CA ARG A 551 11.47 3.40 -6.20
C ARG A 551 10.67 2.17 -6.65
N ILE A 552 10.29 1.34 -5.67
CA ILE A 552 9.56 0.09 -5.91
C ILE A 552 8.28 0.36 -6.71
N SER A 553 7.53 1.42 -6.37
CA SER A 553 6.32 1.81 -7.10
C SER A 553 6.58 2.08 -8.57
N VAL A 554 7.62 2.87 -8.87
CA VAL A 554 7.97 3.25 -10.24
C VAL A 554 8.46 2.03 -11.02
N ARG A 555 9.30 1.19 -10.41
CA ARG A 555 9.78 -0.05 -11.04
C ARG A 555 8.65 -1.02 -11.33
N ALA A 556 7.75 -1.24 -10.37
CA ALA A 556 6.59 -2.12 -10.53
C ALA A 556 5.63 -1.60 -11.62
N GLY A 557 5.32 -0.30 -11.62
CA GLY A 557 4.49 0.30 -12.67
C GLY A 557 5.10 0.20 -14.07
N LEU A 558 6.42 0.41 -14.21
CA LEU A 558 7.14 0.18 -15.47
C LEU A 558 7.11 -1.29 -15.89
N GLY A 559 7.30 -2.22 -14.96
CA GLY A 559 7.18 -3.66 -15.21
C GLY A 559 5.78 -4.07 -15.67
N ASN A 560 4.74 -3.51 -15.06
CA ASN A 560 3.35 -3.70 -15.44
C ASN A 560 3.06 -3.16 -16.85
N LEU A 561 3.55 -1.95 -17.16
CA LEU A 561 3.42 -1.35 -18.48
C LEU A 561 4.14 -2.18 -19.56
N ALA A 562 5.36 -2.67 -19.24
CA ALA A 562 6.13 -3.58 -20.07
C ALA A 562 5.43 -4.92 -20.31
N ALA A 563 4.67 -5.41 -19.32
CA ALA A 563 3.84 -6.61 -19.41
C ALA A 563 2.50 -6.38 -20.15
N GLY A 564 2.24 -5.15 -20.63
CA GLY A 564 1.06 -4.82 -21.44
C GLY A 564 -0.14 -4.29 -20.65
N LEU A 565 -0.02 -4.09 -19.33
CA LEU A 565 -1.05 -3.38 -18.57
C LEU A 565 -1.09 -1.89 -18.99
N ARG A 566 -2.17 -1.22 -18.61
CA ARG A 566 -2.40 0.21 -18.85
C ARG A 566 -2.86 0.89 -17.56
N PRO A 567 -2.57 2.19 -17.36
CA PRO A 567 -3.15 2.94 -16.26
C PRO A 567 -4.69 2.84 -16.25
N PRO A 568 -5.34 2.77 -15.08
CA PRO A 568 -4.73 2.82 -13.74
C PRO A 568 -4.15 1.48 -13.26
N ALA A 569 -4.38 0.36 -13.96
CA ALA A 569 -3.93 -0.96 -13.51
C ALA A 569 -2.40 -1.06 -13.34
N THR A 570 -1.61 -0.28 -14.09
CA THR A 570 -0.15 -0.25 -13.89
C THR A 570 0.25 0.31 -12.52
N GLY A 571 -0.45 1.35 -12.05
CA GLY A 571 -0.23 1.95 -10.74
C GLY A 571 -0.95 1.23 -9.60
N HIS A 572 -2.10 0.60 -9.88
CA HIS A 572 -2.88 -0.16 -8.91
C HIS A 572 -2.31 -1.56 -8.61
N ASP A 573 -1.83 -2.30 -9.63
CA ASP A 573 -1.29 -3.66 -9.48
C ASP A 573 0.16 -3.62 -8.97
N ASN A 574 0.35 -2.91 -7.86
CA ASN A 574 1.64 -2.45 -7.41
C ASN A 574 1.74 -2.49 -5.88
N PRO A 575 2.71 -3.22 -5.31
CA PRO A 575 2.82 -3.34 -3.85
C PRO A 575 3.13 -2.02 -3.14
N HIS A 576 3.62 -1.01 -3.86
CA HIS A 576 3.95 0.31 -3.31
C HIS A 576 3.09 1.41 -3.94
N TYR A 577 1.87 1.10 -4.37
CA TYR A 577 0.98 2.07 -5.02
C TYR A 577 0.77 3.36 -4.20
N PHE A 578 0.86 3.27 -2.87
CA PHE A 578 0.60 4.36 -1.90
C PHE A 578 1.79 5.30 -1.67
N ASP A 579 2.96 5.01 -2.27
CA ASP A 579 4.16 5.80 -2.00
C ASP A 579 4.15 7.19 -2.66
N ASP A 580 5.08 8.02 -2.24
CA ASP A 580 5.16 9.43 -2.59
C ASP A 580 5.98 9.74 -3.86
N ALA A 581 6.40 8.74 -4.62
CA ALA A 581 7.24 8.96 -5.80
C ALA A 581 6.55 9.84 -6.86
N ALA A 582 5.22 9.80 -6.94
CA ALA A 582 4.44 10.70 -7.80
C ALA A 582 4.41 12.15 -7.31
N CYS A 583 4.54 12.38 -6.00
CA CYS A 583 4.40 13.70 -5.40
C CYS A 583 5.51 14.66 -5.88
N VAL A 584 6.74 14.17 -6.04
CA VAL A 584 7.86 14.97 -6.55
C VAL A 584 7.71 15.34 -8.02
N ARG A 585 7.15 14.43 -8.84
CA ARG A 585 6.84 14.72 -10.26
C ARG A 585 5.67 15.70 -10.37
N ALA A 586 4.64 15.50 -9.56
CA ALA A 586 3.44 16.33 -9.51
C ALA A 586 3.77 17.79 -9.18
N ALA A 587 4.74 18.03 -8.31
CA ALA A 587 5.22 19.38 -8.01
C ALA A 587 5.70 20.12 -9.27
N VAL A 588 6.39 19.44 -10.19
CA VAL A 588 6.86 20.04 -11.45
C VAL A 588 5.73 20.14 -12.48
N LEU A 589 4.87 19.12 -12.58
CA LEU A 589 3.72 19.12 -13.52
C LEU A 589 2.76 20.30 -13.28
N ALA A 590 2.67 20.80 -12.04
CA ALA A 590 1.88 21.98 -11.69
C ALA A 590 2.29 23.25 -12.47
N VAL A 591 3.50 23.31 -13.04
CA VAL A 591 3.95 24.42 -13.91
C VAL A 591 3.06 24.58 -15.15
N ALA A 592 2.36 23.53 -15.60
CA ALA A 592 1.41 23.64 -16.71
C ALA A 592 0.15 24.46 -16.37
N HIS A 593 -0.16 24.64 -15.09
CA HIS A 593 -1.42 25.18 -14.59
C HIS A 593 -1.22 26.13 -13.39
N PRO A 594 -0.44 27.23 -13.54
CA PRO A 594 -0.23 28.18 -12.45
C PRO A 594 -1.56 28.84 -12.05
N ALA A 595 -1.80 28.96 -10.74
CA ALA A 595 -3.05 29.46 -10.14
C ALA A 595 -4.33 28.66 -10.51
N ASP A 596 -4.20 27.43 -11.03
CA ASP A 596 -5.32 26.52 -11.27
C ASP A 596 -5.06 25.18 -10.57
N PRO A 597 -5.34 25.09 -9.25
CA PRO A 597 -5.05 23.89 -8.47
C PRO A 597 -5.82 22.66 -8.92
N ALA A 598 -7.03 22.83 -9.48
CA ALA A 598 -7.84 21.72 -9.96
C ALA A 598 -7.24 21.10 -11.22
N ALA A 599 -6.89 21.93 -12.22
CA ALA A 599 -6.26 21.43 -13.45
C ALA A 599 -4.86 20.83 -13.18
N ALA A 600 -4.10 21.41 -12.25
CA ALA A 600 -2.82 20.85 -11.81
C ALA A 600 -2.99 19.47 -11.16
N ALA A 601 -3.97 19.32 -10.27
CA ALA A 601 -4.28 18.04 -9.63
C ALA A 601 -4.71 16.98 -10.65
N ASP A 602 -5.54 17.33 -11.64
CA ASP A 602 -5.99 16.38 -12.67
C ASP A 602 -4.85 15.92 -13.59
N LEU A 603 -3.90 16.80 -13.91
CA LEU A 603 -2.70 16.41 -14.66
C LEU A 603 -1.78 15.52 -13.82
N ALA A 604 -1.61 15.85 -12.54
CA ALA A 604 -0.81 15.04 -11.62
C ALA A 604 -1.40 13.65 -11.42
N GLU A 605 -2.72 13.51 -11.30
CA GLU A 605 -3.39 12.20 -11.24
C GLU A 605 -3.14 11.39 -12.52
N PHE A 606 -3.24 12.02 -13.69
CA PHE A 606 -3.01 11.35 -14.96
C PHE A 606 -1.60 10.74 -15.04
N ASP A 607 -0.57 11.47 -14.62
CA ASP A 607 0.80 10.94 -14.52
C ASP A 607 0.94 9.88 -13.41
N ALA A 608 0.42 10.16 -12.22
CA ALA A 608 0.59 9.30 -11.05
C ALA A 608 0.02 7.89 -11.27
N ARG A 609 -1.11 7.76 -11.99
CA ARG A 609 -1.75 6.46 -12.29
C ARG A 609 -0.87 5.49 -13.10
N TYR A 610 0.23 5.94 -13.68
CA TYR A 610 1.22 5.05 -14.28
C TYR A 610 1.93 4.17 -13.25
N THR A 611 2.18 4.68 -12.05
CA THR A 611 3.03 4.01 -11.05
C THR A 611 2.44 3.98 -9.64
N GLN A 612 1.36 4.71 -9.36
CA GLN A 612 0.71 4.83 -8.06
C GLN A 612 -0.81 4.67 -8.17
N ASP A 613 -1.44 4.45 -7.04
CA ASP A 613 -2.89 4.52 -6.84
C ASP A 613 -3.19 4.98 -5.40
N GLY A 614 -4.47 5.16 -5.02
CA GLY A 614 -4.85 5.53 -3.65
C GLY A 614 -4.07 6.75 -3.10
N ASP A 615 -3.49 6.60 -1.90
CA ASP A 615 -2.77 7.68 -1.21
C ASP A 615 -1.59 8.26 -2.01
N GLY A 616 -0.94 7.47 -2.87
CA GLY A 616 0.14 7.97 -3.73
C GLY A 616 -0.38 8.94 -4.80
N VAL A 617 -1.54 8.65 -5.38
CA VAL A 617 -2.25 9.54 -6.31
C VAL A 617 -2.85 10.75 -5.57
N HIS A 618 -3.44 10.54 -4.40
CA HIS A 618 -4.01 11.62 -3.60
C HIS A 618 -2.93 12.62 -3.14
N GLY A 619 -1.76 12.12 -2.73
CA GLY A 619 -0.60 12.95 -2.41
C GLY A 619 -0.11 13.76 -3.61
N ALA A 620 -0.04 13.14 -4.79
CA ALA A 620 0.32 13.83 -6.03
C ALA A 620 -0.66 14.97 -6.37
N ARG A 621 -1.97 14.71 -6.27
CA ARG A 621 -3.01 15.74 -6.46
C ARG A 621 -2.85 16.90 -5.48
N ALA A 622 -2.65 16.60 -4.19
CA ALA A 622 -2.50 17.60 -3.14
C ALA A 622 -1.26 18.47 -3.34
N MET A 623 -0.11 17.85 -3.65
CA MET A 623 1.13 18.59 -3.90
C MET A 623 1.02 19.46 -5.15
N ALA A 624 0.46 18.95 -6.25
CA ALA A 624 0.27 19.74 -7.46
C ALA A 624 -0.63 20.97 -7.22
N ALA A 625 -1.72 20.81 -6.47
CA ALA A 625 -2.60 21.92 -6.11
C ALA A 625 -1.90 22.98 -5.26
N ALA A 626 -1.11 22.56 -4.25
CA ALA A 626 -0.34 23.49 -3.42
C ALA A 626 0.69 24.28 -4.24
N ILE A 627 1.41 23.60 -5.14
CA ILE A 627 2.42 24.24 -5.99
C ILE A 627 1.75 25.17 -7.01
N ALA A 628 0.62 24.79 -7.61
CA ALA A 628 -0.10 25.64 -8.56
C ALA A 628 -0.48 27.00 -7.93
N GLU A 629 -1.00 27.00 -6.71
CA GLU A 629 -1.30 28.21 -5.95
C GLU A 629 -0.04 29.03 -5.63
N ALA A 630 1.04 28.36 -5.18
CA ALA A 630 2.31 29.01 -4.91
C ALA A 630 2.91 29.68 -6.16
N LEU A 631 2.85 29.00 -7.32
CA LEU A 631 3.26 29.55 -8.62
C LEU A 631 2.39 30.75 -9.04
N GLY A 632 1.10 30.73 -8.68
CA GLY A 632 0.16 31.85 -8.80
C GLY A 632 0.47 33.04 -7.89
N GLY A 633 1.33 32.84 -6.89
CA GLY A 633 1.72 33.87 -5.91
C GLY A 633 0.84 33.92 -4.67
N ALA A 634 0.10 32.84 -4.37
CA ALA A 634 -0.66 32.71 -3.14
C ALA A 634 0.25 32.63 -1.90
N ASP A 635 -0.33 32.84 -0.72
CA ASP A 635 0.37 32.61 0.55
C ASP A 635 0.34 31.13 0.96
N VAL A 636 1.10 30.80 2.01
CA VAL A 636 1.23 29.42 2.50
C VAL A 636 -0.10 28.81 2.92
N ASP A 637 -0.97 29.60 3.56
CA ASP A 637 -2.26 29.11 4.07
C ASP A 637 -3.19 28.76 2.90
N THR A 638 -3.23 29.59 1.87
CA THR A 638 -4.00 29.35 0.63
C THR A 638 -3.48 28.12 -0.10
N ALA A 639 -2.17 28.00 -0.30
CA ALA A 639 -1.56 26.85 -0.96
C ALA A 639 -1.83 25.53 -0.20
N VAL A 640 -1.68 25.53 1.13
CA VAL A 640 -1.94 24.34 1.96
C VAL A 640 -3.42 23.98 1.96
N ASN A 641 -4.33 24.95 2.03
CA ASN A 641 -5.77 24.68 1.95
C ASN A 641 -6.17 24.11 0.58
N ALA A 642 -5.55 24.55 -0.52
CA ALA A 642 -5.77 23.96 -1.84
C ALA A 642 -5.31 22.49 -1.89
N ALA A 643 -4.20 22.16 -1.22
CA ALA A 643 -3.74 20.78 -1.06
C ALA A 643 -4.77 19.91 -0.33
N LEU A 644 -5.25 20.37 0.83
CA LEU A 644 -6.24 19.66 1.65
C LEU A 644 -7.55 19.43 0.90
N ALA A 645 -7.97 20.38 0.07
CA ALA A 645 -9.19 20.26 -0.74
C ALA A 645 -9.13 19.16 -1.82
N GLN A 646 -7.95 18.63 -2.15
CA GLN A 646 -7.79 17.53 -3.10
C GLN A 646 -7.81 16.14 -2.44
N LEU A 647 -7.80 16.06 -1.11
CA LEU A 647 -7.70 14.79 -0.38
C LEU A 647 -9.11 14.23 -0.10
N PRO A 648 -9.44 12.99 -0.53
CA PRO A 648 -10.75 12.41 -0.29
C PRO A 648 -11.00 12.08 1.19
N ASP A 649 -12.22 12.36 1.66
CA ASP A 649 -12.65 12.04 3.02
C ASP A 649 -12.52 10.54 3.33
N GLY A 650 -12.15 10.21 4.57
CA GLY A 650 -12.05 8.83 5.05
C GLY A 650 -10.75 8.11 4.71
N THR A 651 -9.89 8.68 3.84
CA THR A 651 -8.55 8.15 3.54
C THR A 651 -7.56 8.42 4.68
N GLU A 652 -6.49 7.63 4.77
CA GLU A 652 -5.43 7.84 5.77
C GLU A 652 -4.73 9.18 5.54
N ILE A 653 -4.34 9.48 4.29
CA ILE A 653 -3.68 10.74 3.94
C ILE A 653 -4.52 11.97 4.30
N ALA A 654 -5.84 11.96 4.10
CA ALA A 654 -6.70 13.08 4.46
C ALA A 654 -6.74 13.31 5.97
N ARG A 655 -6.87 12.23 6.76
CA ARG A 655 -6.85 12.31 8.22
C ARG A 655 -5.50 12.84 8.72
N ASN A 656 -4.40 12.29 8.21
CA ASN A 656 -3.05 12.68 8.62
C ASN A 656 -2.74 14.12 8.20
N ALA A 657 -3.07 14.54 6.98
CA ALA A 657 -2.84 15.91 6.50
C ALA A 657 -3.63 16.93 7.32
N ALA A 658 -4.92 16.69 7.54
CA ALA A 658 -5.77 17.57 8.33
C ALA A 658 -5.29 17.66 9.79
N HIS A 659 -4.83 16.54 10.36
CA HIS A 659 -4.29 16.50 11.71
C HIS A 659 -2.96 17.25 11.82
N ALA A 660 -2.00 16.96 10.93
CA ALA A 660 -0.67 17.56 10.93
C ALA A 660 -0.72 19.07 10.71
N VAL A 661 -1.52 19.55 9.75
CA VAL A 661 -1.70 20.99 9.48
C VAL A 661 -2.39 21.69 10.65
N ARG A 662 -3.37 21.03 11.30
CA ARG A 662 -4.02 21.59 12.50
C ARG A 662 -3.01 21.82 13.62
N ILE A 663 -2.19 20.81 13.95
CA ILE A 663 -1.14 20.94 14.96
C ILE A 663 -0.15 22.03 14.54
N ALA A 664 0.29 22.04 13.29
CA ALA A 664 1.30 22.99 12.82
C ALA A 664 0.90 24.46 13.02
N ARG A 665 -0.40 24.77 12.95
CA ARG A 665 -0.93 26.12 13.20
C ARG A 665 -0.71 26.58 14.65
N ASP A 666 -0.69 25.66 15.61
CA ASP A 666 -0.43 25.96 17.02
C ASP A 666 1.05 26.25 17.30
N PHE A 667 1.94 25.84 16.39
CA PHE A 667 3.40 26.02 16.49
C PHE A 667 3.91 27.25 15.71
N VAL A 668 3.01 28.02 15.08
CA VAL A 668 3.39 29.24 14.36
C VAL A 668 3.88 30.29 15.35
N GLY A 669 5.10 30.79 15.15
CA GLY A 669 5.69 31.84 15.99
C GLY A 669 6.47 31.32 17.19
N GLU A 670 6.61 30.00 17.35
CA GLU A 670 7.49 29.39 18.34
C GLU A 670 8.95 29.84 18.17
N ALA A 671 9.66 29.98 19.29
CA ALA A 671 11.04 30.51 19.29
C ALA A 671 12.02 29.61 18.53
N ALA A 672 11.77 28.29 18.53
CA ALA A 672 12.55 27.33 17.75
C ALA A 672 12.04 27.17 16.29
N GLY A 673 11.03 27.95 15.88
CA GLY A 673 10.45 27.88 14.54
C GLY A 673 9.86 26.51 14.21
N ALA A 674 9.95 26.10 12.95
CA ALA A 674 9.43 24.80 12.49
C ALA A 674 10.07 23.58 13.20
N PHE A 675 11.27 23.73 13.79
CA PHE A 675 11.91 22.65 14.55
C PHE A 675 11.14 22.24 15.81
N ALA A 676 10.38 23.16 16.41
CA ALA A 676 9.56 22.84 17.59
C ALA A 676 8.51 21.75 17.31
N LEU A 677 8.08 21.63 16.06
CA LEU A 677 7.04 20.71 15.63
C LEU A 677 7.54 19.26 15.41
N VAL A 678 8.86 19.08 15.23
CA VAL A 678 9.46 17.77 14.87
C VAL A 678 9.11 16.64 15.85
N PRO A 679 9.24 16.80 17.18
CA PRO A 679 8.92 15.71 18.11
C PRO A 679 7.44 15.29 18.08
N VAL A 680 6.55 16.23 17.75
CA VAL A 680 5.11 15.96 17.69
C VAL A 680 4.75 15.19 16.43
N LEU A 681 5.29 15.59 15.27
CA LEU A 681 5.09 14.87 14.01
C LEU A 681 5.65 13.44 14.08
N GLU A 682 6.83 13.28 14.69
CA GLU A 682 7.47 11.96 14.88
C GLU A 682 6.59 10.99 15.69
N HIS A 683 5.81 11.50 16.64
CA HIS A 683 4.97 10.68 17.52
C HIS A 683 3.54 10.48 17.01
N GLN A 684 2.98 11.46 16.30
CA GLN A 684 1.55 11.48 15.96
C GLN A 684 1.26 11.18 14.48
N ILE A 685 2.24 11.33 13.58
CA ILE A 685 2.05 11.14 12.13
C ILE A 685 2.93 10.02 11.58
N VAL A 686 4.17 9.94 12.05
CA VAL A 686 5.18 9.01 11.52
C VAL A 686 5.03 7.62 12.17
N ASP A 687 4.71 6.59 11.38
CA ASP A 687 4.50 5.23 11.88
C ASP A 687 5.80 4.40 11.91
N HIS A 688 6.11 3.80 13.06
CA HIS A 688 7.36 3.06 13.27
C HIS A 688 7.27 1.56 12.97
N VAL A 689 6.09 1.05 12.56
CA VAL A 689 5.89 -0.38 12.26
C VAL A 689 6.38 -0.75 10.87
N TYR A 690 6.08 0.08 9.87
CA TYR A 690 6.43 -0.21 8.48
C TYR A 690 7.90 0.11 8.18
N SER A 691 8.55 -0.64 7.28
CA SER A 691 10.00 -0.51 7.07
C SER A 691 10.41 0.59 6.09
N TYR A 692 9.48 1.12 5.29
CA TYR A 692 9.75 2.19 4.32
C TYR A 692 9.09 3.51 4.73
N GLY A 693 9.85 4.61 4.76
CA GLY A 693 9.35 5.93 5.15
C GLY A 693 8.90 6.82 3.99
N ILE A 694 8.41 6.21 2.91
CA ILE A 694 8.03 6.88 1.65
C ILE A 694 6.51 6.91 1.44
N ALA A 695 5.72 6.65 2.48
CA ALA A 695 4.26 6.65 2.34
C ALA A 695 3.76 8.09 2.14
N ALA A 696 2.99 8.35 1.07
CA ALA A 696 2.45 9.67 0.79
C ALA A 696 1.54 10.18 1.93
N ALA A 697 0.86 9.25 2.62
CA ALA A 697 0.07 9.51 3.82
C ALA A 697 0.88 10.00 5.04
N GLU A 698 2.22 10.01 4.97
CA GLU A 698 3.11 10.58 5.99
C GLU A 698 3.89 11.77 5.43
N THR A 699 4.51 11.62 4.26
CA THR A 699 5.46 12.61 3.71
C THR A 699 4.77 13.89 3.25
N VAL A 700 3.59 13.79 2.62
CA VAL A 700 2.79 14.97 2.22
C VAL A 700 2.27 15.74 3.44
N PRO A 701 1.61 15.10 4.44
CA PRO A 701 1.24 15.77 5.68
C PRO A 701 2.40 16.48 6.38
N VAL A 702 3.56 15.83 6.49
CA VAL A 702 4.76 16.42 7.10
C VAL A 702 5.23 17.65 6.33
N ALA A 703 5.31 17.56 5.00
CA ALA A 703 5.73 18.69 4.16
C ALA A 703 4.77 19.89 4.29
N LEU A 704 3.45 19.66 4.27
CA LEU A 704 2.45 20.71 4.44
C LEU A 704 2.50 21.34 5.85
N ALA A 705 2.65 20.52 6.89
CA ALA A 705 2.76 20.96 8.28
C ALA A 705 4.00 21.82 8.51
N LEU A 706 5.16 21.39 8.02
CA LEU A 706 6.42 22.12 8.19
C LEU A 706 6.46 23.41 7.35
N ALA A 707 5.89 23.41 6.14
CA ALA A 707 5.70 24.65 5.37
C ALA A 707 4.81 25.65 6.14
N THR A 708 3.73 25.16 6.76
CA THR A 708 2.80 25.97 7.58
C THR A 708 3.51 26.58 8.79
N ALA A 709 4.17 25.75 9.61
CA ALA A 709 4.88 26.21 10.81
C ALA A 709 6.04 27.16 10.47
N ALA A 710 6.74 26.94 9.35
CA ALA A 710 7.80 27.80 8.85
C ALA A 710 7.29 29.10 8.18
N ARG A 711 5.97 29.28 8.02
CA ARG A 711 5.36 30.39 7.25
C ARG A 711 5.97 30.53 5.85
N GLY A 712 6.19 29.39 5.17
CA GLY A 712 6.76 29.34 3.83
C GLY A 712 8.29 29.53 3.75
N GLN A 713 9.00 29.62 4.89
CA GLN A 713 10.45 29.84 4.90
C GLN A 713 11.22 28.53 4.69
N ILE A 714 11.83 28.38 3.51
CA ILE A 714 12.60 27.18 3.14
C ILE A 714 13.75 26.86 4.11
N ALA A 715 14.45 27.88 4.60
CA ALA A 715 15.56 27.72 5.54
C ALA A 715 15.15 27.15 6.91
N GLN A 716 13.85 27.13 7.24
CA GLN A 716 13.31 26.46 8.42
C GLN A 716 12.65 25.12 8.07
N ALA A 717 11.86 25.08 7.00
CA ALA A 717 11.07 23.90 6.63
C ALA A 717 11.95 22.69 6.24
N VAL A 718 12.95 22.90 5.38
CA VAL A 718 13.81 21.80 4.88
C VAL A 718 14.64 21.17 6.00
N PRO A 719 15.35 21.93 6.85
CA PRO A 719 16.11 21.34 7.95
C PRO A 719 15.25 20.63 9.00
N ALA A 720 14.05 21.15 9.28
CA ALA A 720 13.11 20.50 10.19
C ALA A 720 12.60 19.16 9.61
N ALA A 721 12.28 19.12 8.31
CA ALA A 721 11.86 17.90 7.63
C ALA A 721 12.97 16.84 7.64
N ALA A 722 14.22 17.24 7.41
CA ALA A 722 15.38 16.35 7.45
C ALA A 722 15.64 15.75 8.85
N CYS A 723 15.06 16.32 9.91
CA CYS A 723 15.16 15.76 11.26
C CYS A 723 14.21 14.58 11.52
N LEU A 724 13.20 14.38 10.68
CA LEU A 724 12.25 13.26 10.74
C LEU A 724 12.82 12.10 9.91
N SER A 725 13.80 11.37 10.46
CA SER A 725 14.65 10.45 9.70
C SER A 725 13.91 9.40 8.88
N ARG A 726 12.74 8.97 9.34
CA ARG A 726 11.95 7.98 8.60
C ARG A 726 11.47 8.55 7.27
N VAL A 727 10.86 9.74 7.28
CA VAL A 727 10.29 10.40 6.09
C VAL A 727 11.28 11.33 5.39
N ALA A 728 12.54 11.33 5.83
CA ALA A 728 13.56 12.27 5.38
C ALA A 728 13.95 12.09 3.91
N ASP A 729 13.61 10.98 3.25
CA ASP A 729 13.88 10.77 1.83
C ASP A 729 13.16 11.85 0.98
N SER A 730 11.83 11.95 1.07
CA SER A 730 11.04 12.86 0.25
C SER A 730 10.37 14.02 0.98
N ALA A 731 10.10 13.93 2.29
CA ALA A 731 9.43 15.03 2.98
C ALA A 731 10.22 16.37 2.89
N PRO A 732 11.57 16.39 2.99
CA PRO A 732 12.34 17.60 2.76
C PRO A 732 12.27 18.10 1.32
N ALA A 733 12.28 17.20 0.33
CA ALA A 733 12.14 17.55 -1.09
C ALA A 733 10.77 18.20 -1.37
N LEU A 734 9.69 17.64 -0.85
CA LEU A 734 8.33 18.19 -0.98
C LEU A 734 8.16 19.52 -0.24
N ALA A 735 8.71 19.65 0.97
CA ALA A 735 8.71 20.90 1.73
C ALA A 735 9.54 21.99 1.00
N GLY A 736 10.70 21.61 0.47
CA GLY A 736 11.58 22.48 -0.31
C GLY A 736 10.94 22.94 -1.61
N ALA A 737 10.24 22.05 -2.32
CA ALA A 737 9.49 22.38 -3.52
C ALA A 737 8.43 23.47 -3.24
N LEU A 738 7.61 23.27 -2.20
CA LEU A 738 6.53 24.19 -1.83
C LEU A 738 7.07 25.54 -1.33
N THR A 739 7.99 25.52 -0.38
CA THR A 739 8.56 26.75 0.19
C THR A 739 9.44 27.50 -0.82
N GLY A 740 10.11 26.78 -1.72
CA GLY A 740 10.85 27.33 -2.86
C GLY A 740 9.93 27.99 -3.88
N ALA A 741 8.79 27.39 -4.22
CA ALA A 741 7.79 28.01 -5.11
C ALA A 741 7.16 29.27 -4.48
N LEU A 742 6.88 29.24 -3.16
CA LEU A 742 6.34 30.38 -2.42
C LEU A 742 7.33 31.56 -2.37
N GLY A 743 8.59 31.29 -2.02
CA GLY A 743 9.63 32.30 -1.82
C GLY A 743 10.40 32.72 -3.08
N GLY A 744 10.36 31.89 -4.13
CA GLY A 744 11.19 32.02 -5.32
C GLY A 744 12.69 31.78 -5.06
N ILE A 745 13.50 31.90 -6.12
CA ILE A 745 14.95 31.64 -6.08
C ILE A 745 15.68 32.43 -4.98
N GLY A 746 15.24 33.66 -4.69
CA GLY A 746 15.84 34.52 -3.68
C GLY A 746 15.65 34.02 -2.25
N ALA A 747 14.68 33.14 -1.99
CA ALA A 747 14.48 32.52 -0.68
C ALA A 747 15.40 31.31 -0.46
N VAL A 748 15.88 30.67 -1.53
CA VAL A 748 16.79 29.52 -1.45
C VAL A 748 18.20 30.02 -1.11
N PRO A 749 18.86 29.58 -0.02
CA PRO A 749 20.20 30.05 0.34
C PRO A 749 21.25 29.84 -0.76
N ASP A 750 22.14 30.81 -0.96
CA ASP A 750 23.14 30.84 -2.05
C ASP A 750 23.98 29.56 -2.12
N GLY A 751 24.51 29.09 -0.98
CA GLY A 751 25.30 27.85 -0.93
C GLY A 751 24.48 26.60 -1.30
N TRP A 752 23.18 26.59 -1.05
CA TRP A 752 22.30 25.49 -1.46
C TRP A 752 22.08 25.52 -2.97
N ARG A 753 21.86 26.73 -3.53
CA ARG A 753 21.70 26.91 -4.98
C ARG A 753 22.93 26.42 -5.73
N GLU A 754 24.13 26.75 -5.28
CA GLU A 754 25.38 26.32 -5.92
C GLU A 754 25.59 24.80 -5.81
N ALA A 755 25.39 24.22 -4.62
CA ALA A 755 25.60 22.80 -4.39
C ALA A 755 24.56 21.90 -5.09
N CYS A 756 23.33 22.39 -5.26
CA CYS A 756 22.20 21.60 -5.75
C CYS A 756 21.78 21.95 -7.18
N ARG A 757 22.60 22.71 -7.92
CA ARG A 757 22.27 23.19 -9.27
C ARG A 757 22.26 22.08 -10.33
N THR A 758 23.12 21.09 -10.19
CA THR A 758 23.42 20.13 -11.26
C THR A 758 23.10 18.70 -10.82
N LEU A 759 22.39 17.97 -11.67
CA LEU A 759 22.02 16.58 -11.41
C LEU A 759 23.19 15.61 -11.60
N ALA A 760 23.24 14.57 -10.76
CA ALA A 760 24.31 13.57 -10.75
C ALA A 760 24.12 12.46 -11.80
N GLY A 761 22.88 12.16 -12.21
CA GLY A 761 22.52 11.01 -13.05
C GLY A 761 22.50 9.68 -12.28
N CYS A 762 22.13 9.69 -11.01
CA CYS A 762 22.21 8.57 -10.09
C CYS A 762 21.01 7.60 -10.20
N ALA A 763 19.85 8.08 -10.65
CA ALA A 763 18.65 7.30 -10.93
C ALA A 763 18.40 7.17 -12.43
N LEU A 764 18.57 8.26 -13.17
CA LEU A 764 18.38 8.39 -14.61
C LEU A 764 19.69 8.89 -15.24
N PRO A 765 20.62 8.00 -15.63
CA PRO A 765 21.97 8.38 -16.09
C PRO A 765 22.00 9.39 -17.24
N ARG A 766 20.97 9.40 -18.09
CA ARG A 766 20.81 10.36 -19.20
C ARG A 766 20.60 11.82 -18.76
N LEU A 767 20.27 12.06 -17.49
CA LEU A 767 20.05 13.39 -16.92
C LEU A 767 21.30 13.94 -16.21
N ALA A 768 22.40 13.17 -16.16
CA ALA A 768 23.66 13.63 -15.58
C ALA A 768 24.10 14.96 -16.20
N GLY A 769 24.46 15.93 -15.36
CA GLY A 769 24.93 17.25 -15.80
C GLY A 769 23.82 18.25 -16.15
N THR A 770 22.54 17.90 -16.00
CA THR A 770 21.43 18.84 -16.22
C THR A 770 21.50 19.99 -15.22
N ASP A 771 21.45 21.23 -15.70
CA ASP A 771 21.38 22.45 -14.90
C ASP A 771 19.92 22.82 -14.59
N LEU A 772 19.53 22.80 -13.31
CA LEU A 772 18.16 23.07 -12.88
C LEU A 772 17.72 24.52 -13.08
N ILE A 773 18.64 25.49 -13.14
CA ILE A 773 18.31 26.89 -13.44
C ILE A 773 18.01 27.06 -14.93
N GLU A 774 18.80 26.40 -15.79
CA GLU A 774 18.53 26.38 -17.23
C GLU A 774 17.20 25.70 -17.52
N LEU A 775 16.96 24.54 -16.89
CA LEU A 775 15.70 23.80 -17.00
C LEU A 775 14.50 24.63 -16.55
N ALA A 776 14.60 25.35 -15.42
CA ALA A 776 13.57 26.28 -14.97
C ALA A 776 13.30 27.41 -15.98
N GLY A 777 14.36 27.94 -16.61
CA GLY A 777 14.25 28.94 -17.66
C GLY A 777 13.47 28.42 -18.87
N LEU A 778 13.78 27.20 -19.34
CA LEU A 778 13.07 26.56 -20.44
C LEU A 778 11.60 26.31 -20.10
N LEU A 779 11.30 25.89 -18.87
CA LEU A 779 9.92 25.69 -18.41
C LEU A 779 9.13 27.00 -18.37
N ALA A 780 9.73 28.08 -17.88
CA ALA A 780 9.10 29.40 -17.85
C ALA A 780 8.73 29.91 -19.25
N ASP A 781 9.47 29.47 -20.28
CA ASP A 781 9.23 29.84 -21.68
C ASP A 781 8.14 28.98 -22.36
N THR A 782 7.62 27.92 -21.70
CA THR A 782 6.54 27.07 -22.25
C THR A 782 5.14 27.68 -22.11
N GLU A 783 4.98 28.73 -21.31
CA GLU A 783 3.68 29.38 -21.10
C GLU A 783 3.22 30.08 -22.39
N PRO A 784 1.97 29.88 -22.86
CA PRO A 784 1.49 30.58 -24.03
C PRO A 784 1.47 32.08 -23.77
N LYS A 785 2.26 32.84 -24.53
CA LYS A 785 2.16 34.31 -24.55
C LYS A 785 0.69 34.68 -24.82
N PRO A 786 0.07 35.55 -24.00
CA PRO A 786 -1.27 36.05 -24.31
C PRO A 786 -1.24 36.64 -25.72
N PRO A 787 -2.30 36.47 -26.53
CA PRO A 787 -2.32 37.00 -27.89
C PRO A 787 -1.98 38.48 -27.82
N THR A 788 -0.84 38.86 -28.39
CA THR A 788 -0.46 40.25 -28.59
C THR A 788 -1.61 40.90 -29.33
N GLY A 789 -2.31 41.82 -28.66
CA GLY A 789 -3.39 42.59 -29.27
C GLY A 789 -2.84 43.26 -30.51
N GLY A 790 -3.16 42.68 -31.67
CA GLY A 790 -2.88 43.28 -32.96
C GLY A 790 -3.64 44.59 -33.02
N GLN A 791 -2.91 45.68 -33.10
CA GLN A 791 -3.42 46.94 -33.62
C GLN A 791 -3.87 46.68 -35.07
N PHE A 792 -5.15 46.35 -35.25
CA PHE A 792 -5.81 46.59 -36.53
C PHE A 792 -6.43 47.97 -36.44
N GLY A 793 -5.81 48.89 -37.18
CA GLY A 793 -6.34 50.23 -37.42
C GLY A 793 -7.69 50.19 -38.13
N HIS A 794 -8.39 51.29 -37.94
CA HIS A 794 -9.70 51.62 -38.48
C HIS A 794 -9.88 51.36 -39.99
N ASP A 795 -11.17 51.23 -40.32
CA ASP A 795 -11.85 51.26 -41.64
C ASP A 795 -12.17 49.85 -42.17
N ILE A 796 -13.44 49.44 -42.24
CA ILE A 796 -14.44 49.93 -43.19
C ILE A 796 -15.87 49.69 -42.66
N HIS A 797 -16.73 50.66 -42.97
CA HIS A 797 -18.19 50.69 -42.79
C HIS A 797 -18.96 49.56 -43.50
N ASP A 798 -20.19 49.35 -43.02
CA ASP A 798 -21.37 48.73 -43.66
C ASP A 798 -21.72 47.28 -43.28
N ALA A 799 -22.62 47.17 -42.31
CA ALA A 799 -23.50 46.03 -42.11
C ALA A 799 -24.96 46.45 -42.36
N PRO A 800 -25.72 45.78 -43.24
CA PRO A 800 -27.16 45.80 -43.17
C PRO A 800 -27.66 44.62 -42.31
N ALA A 801 -28.53 44.94 -41.37
CA ALA A 801 -29.30 43.99 -40.58
C ALA A 801 -30.20 43.12 -41.47
N ALA A 802 -30.22 41.81 -41.24
CA ALA A 802 -31.34 40.96 -41.61
C ALA A 802 -31.42 39.65 -40.80
N ARG A 803 -32.42 39.62 -39.91
CA ARG A 803 -33.42 38.55 -39.72
C ARG A 803 -32.94 37.16 -39.27
N GLY A 804 -33.38 36.80 -38.06
CA GLY A 804 -33.32 35.44 -37.57
C GLY A 804 -34.18 34.45 -38.34
N ARG A 805 -33.82 33.18 -38.20
CA ARG A 805 -34.72 32.03 -38.28
C ARG A 805 -34.25 30.96 -37.29
N THR A 806 -35.15 30.67 -36.37
CA THR A 806 -35.28 29.45 -35.59
C THR A 806 -35.53 28.24 -36.49
N HIS A 807 -34.92 27.09 -36.17
CA HIS A 807 -35.33 25.70 -36.41
C HIS A 807 -34.09 24.81 -36.35
N ASP A 808 -34.13 23.56 -35.93
CA ASP A 808 -35.00 22.83 -35.01
C ASP A 808 -34.19 21.58 -34.65
N THR A 809 -34.61 20.92 -33.59
CA THR A 809 -34.12 19.62 -33.12
C THR A 809 -33.92 18.55 -34.20
N HIS A 810 -32.85 17.76 -34.11
CA HIS A 810 -32.96 16.31 -34.29
C HIS A 810 -31.84 15.51 -33.61
N THR A 811 -32.31 14.59 -32.77
CA THR A 811 -31.70 13.35 -32.28
C THR A 811 -30.89 12.55 -33.31
N ARG A 812 -29.67 12.16 -32.93
CA ARG A 812 -29.23 10.76 -32.80
C ARG A 812 -27.98 10.66 -31.94
#